data_AF-A0A8J7JM07-F1
#
_entry.id   AF-A0A8J7JM07-F1
#
_cell.length_a   1.000
_cell.length_b   1.000
_cell.length_c   1.000
_cell.angle_alpha   90.00
_cell.angle_beta   90.00
_cell.angle_gamma   90.00
#
_symmetry.space_group_name_H-M   'P 1'
#
loop_
_entity.id
_entity.type
_entity.pdbx_description
1 polymer ?
#
loop_
_entity_poly.entity_id
_entity_poly.type
_entity_poly.pdbx_seq_one_letter_code
_entity_poly.pdbx_strand_id
1 'polypeptide(L)'
;MLQHPIDMFSIVIVGNSATRLLRDGRILTPRGYTTDGSHRTRSRKADVDAATMASANSVGAPFLARTDAVDRAGNGAPTVDATAAAEGLEPTLTSGSADRGRNAAPTGVAAASATDSPRPQTRDPRSPVSPRAVMFCGTGSDVGKSVLAAGFCRVLKRRGIAVAPFKSQNMALNSAVTPEGGEIGRAQAVQAEACGIEPHTDMNPVLLKPNSDLGSQVIVQGRVVGNMAVKQYHQYKPVAFEKVRESFERLKSRYSFVVMEGAGSIAEVNLKAHDIANLKAAEMAGAPAILIADIDRGGVFAQIVGTFELLEPAERAQVKGIVINKFRGDASLLKSGIDLVEAKTGVPVLGVVPWFTGFAVPEEDSVALRKRSTRPGASAAPLKIGVVRLGRISNYTDFAALEREPDVELCYLDAPEGLDRFDLVVIPGTKSTIADLNSMREVGFFDAIRGYRGMIAGICGGYQILGTCVADPERVESDVDEATGLGLLDVQTTLIGSKKTHRVTGRLTDAGLAVAPGCGPDVAGYEIHMGETTLGPHAAPFATLAERSGAAVTLGDGAVSEDGRVFGTYLHGIFDNHGFRTALLNRLRRARGVAEREATVAGTDPLDQLADHLEKHLDLERIFTICGEPVAGCLG
;
A
#
# COMPACT_ATOMS: atom_id res chain seq x y z
N MET A 1 -26.80 -5.39 36.58
CA MET A 1 -27.40 -6.46 35.74
C MET A 1 -26.58 -7.74 35.82
N LEU A 2 -26.49 -8.40 36.98
CA LEU A 2 -25.94 -9.77 37.04
C LEU A 2 -26.75 -10.57 38.08
N GLN A 3 -27.95 -10.96 37.67
CA GLN A 3 -28.76 -12.03 38.27
C GLN A 3 -29.37 -12.87 37.14
N HIS A 4 -28.55 -13.37 36.23
CA HIS A 4 -28.95 -14.42 35.29
C HIS A 4 -28.01 -15.62 35.39
N PRO A 5 -28.55 -16.85 35.43
CA PRO A 5 -27.75 -18.07 35.42
C PRO A 5 -27.07 -18.22 34.05
N ILE A 6 -25.75 -18.41 34.06
CA ILE A 6 -24.99 -18.72 32.85
C ILE A 6 -25.32 -20.17 32.46
N ASP A 7 -25.92 -20.33 31.28
CA ASP A 7 -26.22 -21.64 30.70
C ASP A 7 -24.92 -22.36 30.30
N MET A 8 -24.78 -23.61 30.74
CA MET A 8 -23.56 -24.43 30.67
C MET A 8 -23.34 -25.09 29.29
N PHE A 9 -23.77 -24.45 28.20
CA PHE A 9 -23.53 -24.93 26.83
C PHE A 9 -22.76 -23.96 25.92
N SER A 10 -22.27 -22.83 26.45
CA SER A 10 -21.41 -21.91 25.69
C SER A 10 -19.94 -22.10 26.06
N ILE A 11 -19.26 -23.08 25.46
CA ILE A 11 -17.80 -23.10 25.45
C ILE A 11 -17.34 -21.99 24.49
N VAL A 12 -16.87 -20.87 25.05
CA VAL A 12 -16.12 -19.87 24.28
C VAL A 12 -14.70 -20.40 24.09
N ILE A 13 -14.41 -20.92 22.89
CA ILE A 13 -13.05 -21.32 22.53
C ILE A 13 -12.32 -20.07 22.01
N VAL A 14 -11.43 -19.51 22.83
CA VAL A 14 -10.48 -18.47 22.39
C VAL A 14 -9.33 -19.18 21.67
N GLY A 15 -9.52 -19.43 20.38
CA GLY A 15 -8.45 -19.87 19.46
C GLY A 15 -7.88 -18.69 18.70
N ASN A 16 -6.59 -18.73 18.36
CA ASN A 16 -6.02 -17.81 17.38
C ASN A 16 -6.11 -18.43 15.97
N SER A 17 -5.59 -17.72 14.97
CA SER A 17 -5.62 -18.12 13.55
C SER A 17 -4.92 -19.45 13.23
N ALA A 18 -4.28 -20.09 14.20
CA ALA A 18 -3.60 -21.38 14.04
C ALA A 18 -4.32 -22.55 14.75
N THR A 19 -5.50 -22.33 15.35
CA THR A 19 -6.35 -23.41 15.88
C THR A 19 -6.98 -24.22 14.75
N ARG A 20 -6.81 -25.55 14.77
CA ARG A 20 -7.41 -26.47 13.77
C ARG A 20 -8.27 -27.53 14.43
N LEU A 21 -9.38 -27.88 13.79
CA LEU A 21 -10.16 -29.09 14.12
C LEU A 21 -9.55 -30.27 13.36
N LEU A 22 -9.19 -31.33 14.08
CA LEU A 22 -8.78 -32.60 13.50
C LEU A 22 -10.03 -33.40 13.09
N ARG A 23 -9.85 -34.32 12.14
CA ARG A 23 -10.95 -35.16 11.59
C ARG A 23 -11.63 -36.05 12.63
N ASP A 24 -10.99 -36.30 13.77
CA ASP A 24 -11.52 -37.07 14.89
C ASP A 24 -12.21 -36.19 15.96
N GLY A 25 -12.47 -34.92 15.65
CA GLY A 25 -13.14 -33.99 16.53
C GLY A 25 -12.25 -33.36 17.61
N ARG A 26 -10.95 -33.71 17.66
CA ARG A 26 -10.00 -33.06 18.57
C ARG A 26 -9.58 -31.70 18.04
N ILE A 27 -9.39 -30.75 18.95
CA ILE A 27 -8.93 -29.39 18.61
C ILE A 27 -7.44 -29.31 18.88
N LEU A 28 -6.67 -28.89 17.88
CA LEU A 28 -5.24 -28.61 18.00
C LEU A 28 -5.04 -27.10 18.10
N THR A 29 -4.62 -26.63 19.28
CA THR A 29 -4.17 -25.24 19.50
C THR A 29 -2.65 -25.20 19.64
N PRO A 30 -1.94 -24.23 19.02
CA PRO A 30 -0.52 -24.04 19.32
C PRO A 30 -0.33 -23.68 20.80
N ARG A 31 0.65 -24.30 21.47
CA ARG A 31 0.98 -23.97 22.87
C ARG A 31 1.43 -22.52 22.96
N GLY A 32 0.77 -21.73 23.82
CA GLY A 32 1.12 -20.34 24.03
C GLY A 32 0.49 -19.71 25.26
N TYR A 33 0.56 -20.37 26.42
CA TYR A 33 0.57 -19.75 27.75
C TYR A 33 1.19 -20.75 28.74
N THR A 34 2.52 -20.81 28.81
CA THR A 34 3.22 -21.40 29.95
C THR A 34 3.53 -20.29 30.94
N THR A 35 2.74 -20.20 32.00
CA THR A 35 3.18 -19.59 33.26
C THR A 35 3.85 -20.69 34.08
N ASP A 36 5.11 -20.49 34.43
CA ASP A 36 5.79 -21.26 35.48
C ASP A 36 4.96 -21.23 36.78
N GLY A 37 4.89 -22.37 37.48
CA GLY A 37 4.38 -22.41 38.85
C GLY A 37 3.54 -23.64 39.18
N SER A 38 4.20 -24.66 39.70
CA SER A 38 3.71 -25.66 40.66
C SER A 38 2.24 -25.59 41.11
N HIS A 39 1.44 -26.61 40.81
CA HIS A 39 0.66 -27.35 41.82
C HIS A 39 0.14 -28.68 41.24
N ARG A 40 0.52 -29.77 41.91
CA ARG A 40 0.02 -31.13 41.69
C ARG A 40 -1.43 -31.25 42.13
N THR A 41 -2.27 -31.90 41.32
CA THR A 41 -3.33 -32.78 41.81
C THR A 41 -3.30 -34.10 41.05
N ARG A 42 -3.13 -35.18 41.81
CA ARG A 42 -3.15 -36.58 41.37
C ARG A 42 -4.61 -37.05 41.25
N SER A 43 -4.93 -37.82 40.21
CA SER A 43 -5.89 -38.92 40.34
C SER A 43 -5.38 -40.17 39.63
N ARG A 44 -5.25 -41.23 40.42
CA ARG A 44 -4.75 -42.58 40.08
C ARG A 44 -5.76 -43.36 39.24
N LYS A 45 -5.25 -44.18 38.31
CA LYS A 45 -5.51 -45.63 38.19
C LYS A 45 -4.44 -46.20 37.25
N ALA A 46 -3.52 -47.00 37.80
CA ALA A 46 -3.44 -48.46 37.56
C ALA A 46 -2.68 -48.70 36.22
N ASP A 47 -1.54 -49.37 36.14
CA ASP A 47 -1.09 -50.51 36.94
C ASP A 47 0.40 -50.81 36.67
N VAL A 48 1.04 -51.40 37.69
CA VAL A 48 1.97 -52.53 37.59
C VAL A 48 3.46 -52.27 37.27
N ASP A 49 4.22 -52.47 38.35
CA ASP A 49 5.49 -53.19 38.47
C ASP A 49 6.84 -52.45 38.61
N ALA A 50 7.25 -52.49 39.89
CA ALA A 50 8.45 -53.18 40.36
C ALA A 50 9.79 -52.44 40.20
N ALA A 51 10.15 -51.80 41.33
CA ALA A 51 11.19 -52.31 42.22
C ALA A 51 12.26 -51.28 42.61
N THR A 52 12.06 -50.75 43.81
CA THR A 52 12.97 -50.95 44.95
C THR A 52 14.19 -50.03 45.11
N MET A 53 13.99 -49.12 46.07
CA MET A 53 14.89 -48.73 47.17
C MET A 53 16.19 -47.98 46.88
N ALA A 54 16.31 -46.83 47.53
CA ALA A 54 17.07 -46.61 48.78
C ALA A 54 17.42 -45.11 48.82
N SER A 55 16.79 -44.32 49.70
CA SER A 55 17.37 -43.83 50.97
C SER A 55 18.69 -43.08 50.80
N ALA A 56 18.99 -41.96 51.46
CA ALA A 56 18.31 -41.06 52.38
C ALA A 56 19.38 -40.00 52.72
N ASN A 57 18.95 -38.81 53.16
CA ASN A 57 19.69 -37.89 54.03
C ASN A 57 21.01 -37.29 53.47
N SER A 58 21.46 -36.08 53.81
CA SER A 58 21.13 -35.11 54.85
C SER A 58 21.86 -33.80 54.55
N VAL A 59 21.21 -32.67 54.90
CA VAL A 59 21.72 -31.54 55.70
C VAL A 59 23.06 -30.89 55.34
N GLY A 60 23.04 -29.55 55.19
CA GLY A 60 24.17 -28.70 55.57
C GLY A 60 24.35 -27.44 54.73
N ALA A 61 23.86 -26.31 55.24
CA ALA A 61 24.22 -24.95 54.84
C ALA A 61 25.67 -24.59 55.29
N PRO A 62 26.16 -23.32 55.27
CA PRO A 62 25.93 -22.15 54.42
C PRO A 62 27.29 -21.52 53.93
N PHE A 63 27.25 -20.33 53.33
CA PHE A 63 28.12 -19.13 53.53
C PHE A 63 28.59 -18.39 52.26
N LEU A 64 28.46 -17.07 52.33
CA LEU A 64 28.92 -16.01 51.41
C LEU A 64 30.44 -15.78 51.53
N ALA A 65 31.09 -15.32 50.45
CA ALA A 65 31.96 -14.14 50.46
C ALA A 65 32.49 -13.77 49.06
N ARG A 66 32.69 -12.45 48.86
CA ARG A 66 33.48 -11.76 47.82
C ARG A 66 34.96 -12.18 47.90
N THR A 67 35.91 -11.92 46.98
CA THR A 67 36.27 -10.70 46.22
C THR A 67 37.48 -11.01 45.30
N ASP A 68 37.78 -10.07 44.38
CA ASP A 68 39.12 -9.60 43.93
C ASP A 68 39.84 -10.06 42.63
N ALA A 69 40.36 -9.00 41.96
CA ALA A 69 41.64 -8.79 41.25
C ALA A 69 41.82 -9.34 39.80
N VAL A 70 41.96 -8.50 38.75
CA VAL A 70 43.11 -7.65 38.28
C VAL A 70 44.15 -8.45 37.47
N ASP A 71 44.38 -8.14 36.17
CA ASP A 71 45.56 -7.37 35.67
C ASP A 71 45.65 -7.20 34.12
N ARG A 72 46.52 -6.26 33.73
CA ARG A 72 46.79 -5.51 32.47
C ARG A 72 47.33 -6.26 31.22
N ALA A 73 47.20 -5.63 30.02
CA ALA A 73 48.28 -4.90 29.29
C ALA A 73 48.15 -4.91 27.73
N GLY A 74 48.50 -3.78 27.05
CA GLY A 74 49.23 -3.82 25.77
C GLY A 74 48.78 -2.99 24.54
N ASN A 75 49.20 -1.71 24.48
CA ASN A 75 49.64 -0.85 23.35
C ASN A 75 49.25 -1.05 21.86
N GLY A 76 49.02 0.09 21.18
CA GLY A 76 49.56 0.36 19.83
C GLY A 76 48.74 1.29 18.90
N ALA A 77 49.13 2.55 18.76
CA ALA A 77 48.77 3.45 17.65
C ALA A 77 49.90 3.47 16.58
N PRO A 78 49.68 3.97 15.35
CA PRO A 78 50.12 5.35 15.04
C PRO A 78 49.24 6.17 14.04
N THR A 79 49.07 7.46 14.39
CA THR A 79 49.23 8.74 13.65
C THR A 79 48.98 8.94 12.13
N VAL A 80 48.13 9.97 11.87
CA VAL A 80 48.12 11.11 10.89
C VAL A 80 48.62 10.96 9.44
N ASP A 81 47.81 11.47 8.49
CA ASP A 81 48.19 12.69 7.72
C ASP A 81 46.99 13.39 7.06
N ALA A 82 47.09 14.71 6.91
CA ALA A 82 46.08 15.62 6.33
C ALA A 82 46.74 16.55 5.31
N THR A 83 46.18 16.69 4.11
CA THR A 83 46.38 17.81 3.16
C THR A 83 45.21 17.80 2.17
N ALA A 84 44.34 18.83 2.16
CA ALA A 84 44.41 20.10 1.43
C ALA A 84 43.95 20.01 -0.04
N ALA A 85 42.82 20.67 -0.36
CA ALA A 85 42.73 21.74 -1.38
C ALA A 85 41.25 21.97 -1.78
N ALA A 86 40.77 23.17 -1.48
CA ALA A 86 39.59 23.78 -2.07
C ALA A 86 40.06 24.65 -3.25
N GLU A 87 39.37 24.60 -4.39
CA GLU A 87 39.38 25.68 -5.38
C GLU A 87 37.99 25.79 -6.01
N GLY A 88 37.41 26.98 -5.89
CA GLY A 88 36.18 27.38 -6.57
C GLY A 88 36.48 27.99 -7.93
N LEU A 89 35.46 28.07 -8.79
CA LEU A 89 35.48 28.91 -9.99
C LEU A 89 34.05 29.10 -10.54
N GLU A 90 33.50 30.29 -10.28
CA GLU A 90 32.70 31.11 -11.20
C GLU A 90 33.19 32.56 -10.99
N PRO A 91 33.07 33.54 -11.91
CA PRO A 91 32.03 33.65 -12.95
C PRO A 91 32.53 34.18 -14.31
N THR A 92 31.65 34.30 -15.31
CA THR A 92 31.72 35.42 -16.29
C THR A 92 30.36 35.68 -16.94
N LEU A 93 29.77 36.81 -16.58
CA LEU A 93 28.71 37.49 -17.32
C LEU A 93 29.32 38.17 -18.55
N THR A 94 28.69 37.99 -19.71
CA THR A 94 28.83 38.94 -20.82
C THR A 94 27.47 39.43 -21.28
N SER A 95 27.35 40.75 -21.26
CA SER A 95 26.27 41.58 -21.77
C SER A 95 26.27 41.64 -23.29
N GLY A 96 25.09 41.59 -23.91
CA GLY A 96 24.87 41.97 -25.29
C GLY A 96 23.50 42.63 -25.45
N SER A 97 23.50 43.95 -25.57
CA SER A 97 22.37 44.79 -25.95
C SER A 97 22.35 45.01 -27.47
N ALA A 98 21.21 45.53 -27.97
CA ALA A 98 20.89 46.04 -29.32
C ALA A 98 19.91 45.13 -30.09
N ASP A 99 18.93 45.60 -30.85
CA ASP A 99 18.27 46.89 -31.03
C ASP A 99 16.98 46.60 -31.85
N ARG A 100 16.11 47.60 -31.88
CA ARG A 100 14.77 47.75 -32.46
C ARG A 100 14.53 47.20 -33.87
N GLY A 101 13.27 46.79 -34.10
CA GLY A 101 12.64 46.76 -35.42
C GLY A 101 11.10 46.70 -35.33
N ARG A 102 10.44 47.78 -35.78
CA ARG A 102 8.98 47.96 -35.86
C ARG A 102 8.38 47.31 -37.13
N ASN A 103 7.03 47.25 -37.15
CA ASN A 103 6.09 47.00 -38.26
C ASN A 103 5.61 45.54 -38.35
N ALA A 104 4.33 45.20 -38.58
CA ALA A 104 3.10 45.95 -38.83
C ALA A 104 1.91 45.02 -38.51
N ALA A 105 0.74 45.59 -38.19
CA ALA A 105 -0.52 44.84 -38.18
C ALA A 105 -0.96 44.50 -39.61
N PRO A 106 -1.74 43.41 -39.79
CA PRO A 106 -3.07 43.65 -40.35
C PRO A 106 -4.20 42.80 -39.71
N THR A 107 -5.30 43.52 -39.48
CA THR A 107 -6.72 43.15 -39.70
C THR A 107 -7.27 41.80 -39.21
N GLY A 108 -8.29 41.92 -38.35
CA GLY A 108 -9.01 40.82 -37.74
C GLY A 108 -9.76 39.89 -38.68
N VAL A 109 -9.87 38.65 -38.23
CA VAL A 109 -11.03 37.78 -38.44
C VAL A 109 -11.41 37.27 -37.05
N ALA A 110 -12.63 37.54 -36.63
CA ALA A 110 -13.18 37.09 -35.36
C ALA A 110 -13.28 35.56 -35.35
N ALA A 111 -12.48 34.92 -34.52
CA ALA A 111 -12.65 33.52 -34.13
C ALA A 111 -12.98 33.50 -32.63
N ALA A 112 -14.12 32.88 -32.30
CA ALA A 112 -14.59 32.71 -30.94
C ALA A 112 -13.49 32.05 -30.07
N SER A 113 -12.98 32.78 -29.09
CA SER A 113 -12.00 32.26 -28.12
C SER A 113 -12.72 31.40 -27.08
N ALA A 114 -12.88 30.13 -27.36
CA ALA A 114 -13.00 29.10 -26.34
C ALA A 114 -11.59 28.75 -25.84
N THR A 115 -11.05 29.60 -24.96
CA THR A 115 -9.83 29.31 -24.21
C THR A 115 -10.10 29.61 -22.74
N ASP A 116 -10.89 28.75 -22.11
CA ASP A 116 -10.90 28.65 -20.66
C ASP A 116 -9.73 27.74 -20.26
N SER A 117 -8.54 28.33 -20.21
CA SER A 117 -7.32 27.66 -19.74
C SER A 117 -7.50 27.35 -18.25
N PRO A 118 -7.24 26.12 -17.76
CA PRO A 118 -7.39 25.83 -16.34
C PRO A 118 -6.51 26.76 -15.51
N ARG A 119 -7.14 27.48 -14.56
CA ARG A 119 -6.47 28.27 -13.51
C ARG A 119 -5.47 27.38 -12.73
N PRO A 120 -4.42 27.96 -12.12
CA PRO A 120 -3.27 27.19 -11.64
C PRO A 120 -3.65 26.12 -10.61
N GLN A 121 -3.08 24.92 -10.76
CA GLN A 121 -3.15 23.80 -9.79
C GLN A 121 -2.41 24.10 -8.47
N THR A 122 -1.81 25.28 -8.37
CA THR A 122 -1.09 25.79 -7.21
C THR A 122 -1.78 27.05 -6.71
N ARG A 123 -1.76 27.26 -5.39
CA ARG A 123 -2.28 28.46 -4.75
C ARG A 123 -1.61 29.73 -5.31
N ASP A 124 -2.37 30.82 -5.46
CA ASP A 124 -1.77 32.14 -5.70
C ASP A 124 -0.95 32.54 -4.46
N PRO A 125 0.38 32.70 -4.56
CA PRO A 125 1.24 33.05 -3.43
C PRO A 125 0.87 34.40 -2.78
N ARG A 126 0.08 35.24 -3.45
CA ARG A 126 -0.44 36.52 -2.93
C ARG A 126 -1.77 36.39 -2.21
N SER A 127 -2.37 35.19 -2.17
CA SER A 127 -3.64 34.96 -1.49
C SER A 127 -3.49 35.20 0.02
N PRO A 128 -4.27 36.11 0.65
CA PRO A 128 -4.15 36.42 2.07
C PRO A 128 -4.71 35.32 2.99
N VAL A 129 -5.35 34.29 2.44
CA VAL A 129 -6.01 33.22 3.21
C VAL A 129 -5.00 32.13 3.58
N SER A 130 -4.88 31.83 4.87
CA SER A 130 -4.06 30.70 5.35
C SER A 130 -4.57 29.38 4.76
N PRO A 131 -3.70 28.51 4.26
CA PRO A 131 -4.10 27.21 3.73
C PRO A 131 -4.84 26.40 4.79
N ARG A 132 -5.93 25.76 4.35
CA ARG A 132 -6.84 25.01 5.20
C ARG A 132 -6.47 23.53 5.18
N ALA A 133 -6.87 22.81 6.23
CA ALA A 133 -6.72 21.37 6.27
C ALA A 133 -7.90 20.73 6.99
N VAL A 134 -8.17 19.47 6.68
CA VAL A 134 -9.12 18.63 7.41
C VAL A 134 -8.55 17.24 7.55
N MET A 135 -8.75 16.59 8.69
CA MET A 135 -8.30 15.23 8.89
C MET A 135 -9.44 14.22 8.99
N PHE A 136 -9.43 13.22 8.11
CA PHE A 136 -10.34 12.08 8.18
C PHE A 136 -9.75 10.99 9.07
N CYS A 137 -10.31 10.88 10.27
CA CYS A 137 -9.98 9.89 11.30
C CYS A 137 -10.96 8.71 11.26
N GLY A 138 -10.68 7.63 11.97
CA GLY A 138 -11.55 6.44 11.96
C GLY A 138 -11.76 5.83 13.32
N THR A 139 -12.86 5.07 13.48
CA THR A 139 -13.07 4.16 14.62
C THR A 139 -12.30 2.84 14.47
N GLY A 140 -11.62 2.63 13.33
CA GLY A 140 -10.85 1.43 13.02
C GLY A 140 -10.23 1.46 11.63
N SER A 141 -9.52 0.38 11.29
CA SER A 141 -9.04 0.12 9.92
C SER A 141 -10.20 -0.26 8.97
N ASP A 142 -10.05 0.07 7.69
CA ASP A 142 -11.02 -0.16 6.60
C ASP A 142 -12.41 0.46 6.78
N VAL A 143 -12.59 1.44 7.68
CA VAL A 143 -13.88 2.16 7.82
C VAL A 143 -14.22 3.05 6.62
N GLY A 144 -13.30 3.17 5.65
CA GLY A 144 -13.46 3.92 4.41
C GLY A 144 -12.78 5.30 4.39
N LYS A 145 -11.82 5.56 5.30
CA LYS A 145 -11.05 6.81 5.35
C LYS A 145 -10.44 7.19 4.00
N SER A 146 -9.70 6.28 3.37
CA SER A 146 -8.98 6.55 2.13
C SER A 146 -9.93 6.84 0.96
N VAL A 147 -11.09 6.16 0.90
CA VAL A 147 -12.14 6.40 -0.09
C VAL A 147 -12.79 7.77 0.13
N LEU A 148 -13.19 8.09 1.36
CA LEU A 148 -13.78 9.39 1.69
C LEU A 148 -12.81 10.54 1.44
N ALA A 149 -11.53 10.37 1.80
CA ALA A 149 -10.48 11.35 1.51
C ALA A 149 -10.29 11.57 0.00
N ALA A 150 -10.25 10.49 -0.81
CA ALA A 150 -10.16 10.60 -2.27
C ALA A 150 -11.39 11.31 -2.88
N GLY A 151 -12.59 10.93 -2.46
CA GLY A 151 -13.82 11.59 -2.92
C GLY A 151 -13.86 13.07 -2.57
N PHE A 152 -13.48 13.42 -1.34
CA PHE A 152 -13.42 14.82 -0.90
C PHE A 152 -12.35 15.62 -1.64
N CYS A 153 -11.19 15.02 -1.95
CA CYS A 153 -10.19 15.61 -2.84
C CYS A 153 -10.79 15.93 -4.22
N ARG A 154 -11.56 15.00 -4.81
CA ARG A 154 -12.19 15.21 -6.11
C ARG A 154 -13.29 16.30 -6.06
N VAL A 155 -14.08 16.36 -4.99
CA VAL A 155 -15.05 17.45 -4.75
C VAL A 155 -14.34 18.82 -4.73
N LEU A 156 -13.27 18.96 -3.95
CA LEU A 156 -12.48 20.19 -3.87
C LEU A 156 -11.89 20.59 -5.24
N LYS A 157 -11.32 19.63 -5.97
CA LYS A 157 -10.81 19.84 -7.34
C LYS A 157 -11.90 20.35 -8.29
N ARG A 158 -13.09 19.75 -8.25
CA ARG A 158 -14.23 20.16 -9.10
C ARG A 158 -14.72 21.57 -8.79
N ARG A 159 -14.60 22.00 -7.53
CA ARG A 159 -14.87 23.38 -7.09
C ARG A 159 -13.72 24.36 -7.42
N GLY A 160 -12.68 23.92 -8.13
CA GLY A 160 -11.54 24.75 -8.52
C GLY A 160 -10.57 25.08 -7.38
N ILE A 161 -10.64 24.35 -6.26
CA ILE A 161 -9.75 24.55 -5.12
C ILE A 161 -8.47 23.75 -5.35
N ALA A 162 -7.32 24.44 -5.28
CA ALA A 162 -6.01 23.78 -5.32
C ALA A 162 -5.81 22.93 -4.06
N VAL A 163 -5.93 21.61 -4.20
CA VAL A 163 -5.96 20.64 -3.10
C VAL A 163 -4.86 19.60 -3.24
N ALA A 164 -4.26 19.19 -2.11
CA ALA A 164 -3.36 18.03 -2.05
C ALA A 164 -3.76 17.07 -0.92
N PRO A 165 -3.53 15.75 -1.09
CA PRO A 165 -3.74 14.79 -0.03
C PRO A 165 -2.51 14.69 0.88
N PHE A 166 -2.70 14.21 2.11
CA PHE A 166 -1.63 14.00 3.07
C PHE A 166 -1.92 12.86 4.04
N LYS A 167 -1.02 11.88 4.15
CA LYS A 167 -1.04 10.83 5.18
C LYS A 167 0.32 10.79 5.85
N SER A 168 0.41 11.35 7.06
CA SER A 168 1.69 11.56 7.76
C SER A 168 2.50 10.27 7.90
N GLN A 169 1.84 9.17 8.25
CA GLN A 169 2.43 7.84 8.28
C GLN A 169 1.46 6.83 7.67
N ASN A 170 1.96 6.05 6.73
CA ASN A 170 1.26 4.89 6.18
C ASN A 170 2.05 3.61 6.48
N MET A 171 1.35 2.50 6.61
CA MET A 171 1.94 1.16 6.66
C MET A 171 1.26 0.35 5.56
N ALA A 172 2.00 0.04 4.50
CA ALA A 172 1.45 -0.61 3.31
C ALA A 172 2.54 -1.36 2.55
N LEU A 173 2.23 -2.56 2.06
CA LEU A 173 3.12 -3.28 1.13
C LEU A 173 3.04 -2.72 -0.30
N ASN A 174 1.90 -2.11 -0.63
CA ASN A 174 1.65 -1.50 -1.92
C ASN A 174 2.05 -0.04 -1.95
N SER A 175 2.87 0.31 -2.94
CA SER A 175 3.31 1.68 -3.16
C SER A 175 3.18 2.09 -4.62
N ALA A 176 3.09 3.39 -4.83
CA ALA A 176 3.36 4.01 -6.12
C ALA A 176 4.75 4.65 -6.10
N VAL A 177 5.29 4.87 -7.29
CA VAL A 177 6.52 5.63 -7.51
C VAL A 177 6.13 7.01 -8.01
N THR A 178 6.66 8.05 -7.37
CA THR A 178 6.45 9.44 -7.77
C THR A 178 7.32 9.79 -8.98
N PRO A 179 7.02 10.86 -9.74
CA PRO A 179 7.83 11.27 -10.88
C PRO A 179 9.32 11.46 -10.54
N GLU A 180 9.62 11.95 -9.34
CA GLU A 180 10.97 12.12 -8.81
C GLU A 180 11.64 10.80 -8.34
N GLY A 181 10.98 9.65 -8.53
CA GLY A 181 11.50 8.33 -8.15
C GLY A 181 11.38 8.00 -6.66
N GLY A 182 10.53 8.70 -5.91
CA GLY A 182 10.26 8.41 -4.51
C GLY A 182 9.11 7.41 -4.33
N GLU A 183 9.07 6.73 -3.18
CA GLU A 183 7.97 5.79 -2.85
C GLU A 183 6.90 6.44 -1.97
N ILE A 184 5.63 6.24 -2.32
CA ILE A 184 4.47 6.60 -1.49
C ILE A 184 3.45 5.47 -1.44
N GLY A 185 2.57 5.44 -0.43
CA GLY A 185 1.43 4.52 -0.41
C GLY A 185 0.54 4.66 -1.65
N ARG A 186 0.06 3.53 -2.20
CA ARG A 186 -0.79 3.54 -3.41
C ARG A 186 -2.11 4.29 -3.19
N ALA A 187 -2.66 4.26 -1.97
CA ALA A 187 -3.83 5.04 -1.60
C ALA A 187 -3.61 6.55 -1.77
N GLN A 188 -2.43 7.06 -1.40
CA GLN A 188 -2.09 8.48 -1.55
C GLN A 188 -1.85 8.87 -3.01
N ALA A 189 -1.33 7.95 -3.83
CA ALA A 189 -1.24 8.17 -5.28
C ALA A 189 -2.62 8.32 -5.92
N VAL A 190 -3.58 7.47 -5.53
CA VAL A 190 -4.98 7.57 -5.99
C VAL A 190 -5.65 8.86 -5.48
N GLN A 191 -5.31 9.32 -4.27
CA GLN A 191 -5.79 10.61 -3.78
C GLN A 191 -5.17 11.78 -4.57
N ALA A 192 -3.92 11.67 -5.01
CA ALA A 192 -3.29 12.68 -5.87
C ALA A 192 -4.01 12.76 -7.24
N GLU A 193 -4.37 11.60 -7.81
CA GLU A 193 -5.20 11.50 -9.01
C GLU A 193 -6.59 12.14 -8.80
N ALA A 194 -7.19 11.95 -7.62
CA ALA A 194 -8.44 12.61 -7.23
C ALA A 194 -8.31 14.14 -7.16
N CYS A 195 -7.14 14.65 -6.77
CA CYS A 195 -6.79 16.07 -6.86
C CYS A 195 -6.45 16.54 -8.29
N GLY A 196 -6.19 15.62 -9.23
CA GLY A 196 -5.74 15.94 -10.59
C GLY A 196 -4.29 16.44 -10.66
N ILE A 197 -3.46 16.02 -9.71
CA ILE A 197 -2.04 16.38 -9.61
C ILE A 197 -1.17 15.11 -9.60
N GLU A 198 0.11 15.25 -9.93
CA GLU A 198 1.07 14.15 -9.86
C GLU A 198 1.34 13.74 -8.39
N PRO A 199 1.50 12.44 -8.10
CA PRO A 199 1.87 11.96 -6.78
C PRO A 199 3.24 12.50 -6.37
N HIS A 200 3.39 12.91 -5.10
CA HIS A 200 4.62 13.48 -4.57
C HIS A 200 4.92 12.93 -3.18
N THR A 201 6.20 12.75 -2.85
CA THR A 201 6.64 12.17 -1.56
C THR A 201 6.12 12.91 -0.33
N ASP A 202 5.94 14.23 -0.42
CA ASP A 202 5.32 15.03 0.65
C ASP A 202 3.91 14.59 1.03
N MET A 203 3.17 13.92 0.14
CA MET A 203 1.80 13.44 0.40
C MET A 203 1.79 12.22 1.33
N ASN A 204 2.90 11.47 1.40
CA ASN A 204 3.09 10.38 2.35
C ASN A 204 4.54 10.33 2.83
N PRO A 205 4.92 11.20 3.78
CA PRO A 205 6.32 11.41 4.13
C PRO A 205 6.93 10.27 4.95
N VAL A 206 6.12 9.41 5.58
CA VAL A 206 6.60 8.19 6.25
C VAL A 206 5.80 7.00 5.74
N LEU A 207 6.49 6.04 5.12
CA LEU A 207 5.91 4.78 4.65
C LEU A 207 6.65 3.61 5.31
N LEU A 208 5.89 2.77 6.00
CA LEU A 208 6.38 1.55 6.62
C LEU A 208 5.99 0.36 5.76
N LYS A 209 6.96 -0.47 5.40
CA LYS A 209 6.74 -1.72 4.67
C LYS A 209 7.10 -2.90 5.56
N PRO A 210 6.14 -3.65 6.11
CA PRO A 210 6.43 -4.84 6.89
C PRO A 210 7.28 -5.83 6.09
N ASN A 211 8.39 -6.30 6.66
CA ASN A 211 9.23 -7.34 6.06
C ASN A 211 9.31 -8.62 6.91
N SER A 212 8.87 -8.53 8.17
CA SER A 212 8.76 -9.61 9.14
C SER A 212 7.67 -9.28 10.17
N ASP A 213 7.33 -10.23 11.06
CA ASP A 213 6.34 -10.01 12.12
C ASP A 213 6.73 -8.89 13.11
N LEU A 214 8.03 -8.58 13.24
CA LEU A 214 8.57 -7.65 14.23
C LEU A 214 9.39 -6.50 13.61
N GLY A 215 9.36 -6.36 12.29
CA GLY A 215 10.22 -5.43 11.55
C GLY A 215 9.55 -4.81 10.33
N SER A 216 10.03 -3.64 9.95
CA SER A 216 9.60 -2.95 8.74
C SER A 216 10.76 -2.21 8.09
N GLN A 217 10.76 -2.16 6.76
CA GLN A 217 11.52 -1.17 6.02
C GLN A 217 10.88 0.19 6.25
N VAL A 218 11.69 1.14 6.71
CA VAL A 218 11.26 2.52 6.97
C VAL A 218 11.67 3.37 5.78
N ILE A 219 10.70 4.05 5.18
CA ILE A 219 10.88 4.97 4.07
C ILE A 219 10.46 6.35 4.55
N VAL A 220 11.34 7.34 4.37
CA VAL A 220 11.11 8.72 4.76
C VAL A 220 11.30 9.62 3.55
N GLN A 221 10.30 10.44 3.22
CA GLN A 221 10.27 11.33 2.05
C GLN A 221 10.68 10.59 0.77
N GLY A 222 10.12 9.38 0.59
CA GLY A 222 10.33 8.52 -0.58
C GLY A 222 11.65 7.76 -0.63
N ARG A 223 12.52 7.86 0.38
CA ARG A 223 13.82 7.17 0.41
C ARG A 223 13.90 6.17 1.56
N VAL A 224 14.47 5.00 1.29
CA VAL A 224 14.71 3.98 2.31
C VAL A 224 15.75 4.52 3.30
N VAL A 225 15.40 4.55 4.60
CA VAL A 225 16.35 4.90 5.68
C VAL A 225 16.91 3.66 6.39
N GLY A 226 16.25 2.51 6.23
CA GLY A 226 16.73 1.22 6.73
C GLY A 226 15.59 0.29 7.16
N ASN A 227 15.97 -0.93 7.56
CA ASN A 227 15.07 -1.88 8.20
C ASN A 227 15.15 -1.69 9.71
N MET A 228 14.00 -1.51 10.37
CA MET A 228 13.93 -1.28 11.82
C MET A 228 12.98 -2.27 12.48
N ALA A 229 13.39 -2.81 13.62
CA ALA A 229 12.46 -3.49 14.52
C ALA A 229 11.49 -2.48 15.15
N VAL A 230 10.31 -2.94 15.58
CA VAL A 230 9.26 -2.08 16.18
C VAL A 230 9.82 -1.13 17.26
N LYS A 231 10.64 -1.65 18.20
CA LYS A 231 11.24 -0.84 19.28
C LYS A 231 12.18 0.25 18.77
N GLN A 232 13.00 -0.05 17.76
CA GLN A 232 13.90 0.90 17.14
C GLN A 232 13.12 1.99 16.41
N TYR A 233 12.05 1.62 15.70
CA TYR A 233 11.19 2.59 15.03
C TYR A 233 10.50 3.53 16.03
N HIS A 234 10.05 3.02 17.19
CA HIS A 234 9.50 3.88 18.25
C HIS A 234 10.48 4.98 18.69
N GLN A 235 11.77 4.68 18.79
CA GLN A 235 12.81 5.65 19.13
C GLN A 235 13.10 6.62 17.97
N TYR A 236 12.89 6.19 16.73
CA TYR A 236 13.09 7.01 15.52
C TYR A 236 11.93 7.96 15.20
N LYS A 237 10.72 7.71 15.73
CA LYS A 237 9.51 8.49 15.47
C LYS A 237 9.65 10.01 15.65
N PRO A 238 10.39 10.57 16.63
CA PRO A 238 10.60 12.01 16.71
C PRO A 238 11.28 12.58 15.46
N VAL A 239 12.29 11.89 14.93
CA VAL A 239 12.99 12.29 13.70
C VAL A 239 12.04 12.17 12.50
N ALA A 240 11.29 11.08 12.42
CA ALA A 240 10.28 10.89 11.37
C ALA A 240 9.20 11.98 11.41
N PHE A 241 8.76 12.41 12.60
CA PHE A 241 7.74 13.44 12.78
C PHE A 241 8.21 14.83 12.33
N GLU A 242 9.48 15.16 12.50
CA GLU A 242 10.03 16.39 11.90
C GLU A 242 9.93 16.36 10.36
N LYS A 243 10.16 15.19 9.74
CA LYS A 243 9.98 15.02 8.29
C LYS A 243 8.52 15.07 7.87
N VAL A 244 7.59 14.62 8.71
CA VAL A 244 6.14 14.83 8.52
C VAL A 244 5.83 16.33 8.47
N ARG A 245 6.31 17.10 9.46
CA ARG A 245 6.09 18.54 9.57
C ARG A 245 6.65 19.31 8.38
N GLU A 246 7.90 19.04 7.99
CA GLU A 246 8.52 19.64 6.81
C GLU A 246 7.70 19.42 5.54
N SER A 247 7.20 18.20 5.35
CA SER A 247 6.44 17.81 4.16
C SER A 247 5.06 18.47 4.13
N PHE A 248 4.40 18.54 5.29
CA PHE A 248 3.13 19.25 5.43
C PHE A 248 3.28 20.74 5.10
N GLU A 249 4.31 21.42 5.63
CA GLU A 249 4.55 22.83 5.34
C GLU A 249 4.84 23.08 3.85
N ARG A 250 5.56 22.17 3.18
CA ARG A 250 5.76 22.25 1.72
C ARG A 250 4.45 22.10 0.94
N LEU A 251 3.55 21.20 1.33
CA LEU A 251 2.22 21.11 0.70
C LEU A 251 1.39 22.36 0.98
N LYS A 252 1.38 22.80 2.24
CA LYS A 252 0.68 24.00 2.70
C LYS A 252 1.11 25.25 1.91
N SER A 253 2.39 25.38 1.60
CA SER A 253 2.89 26.50 0.79
C SER A 253 2.42 26.47 -0.68
N ARG A 254 2.11 25.29 -1.24
CA ARG A 254 1.76 25.08 -2.65
C ARG A 254 0.26 25.01 -2.92
N TYR A 255 -0.52 24.55 -1.96
CA TYR A 255 -1.94 24.26 -2.11
C TYR A 255 -2.79 25.10 -1.15
N SER A 256 -4.04 25.36 -1.52
CA SER A 256 -4.99 26.12 -0.70
C SER A 256 -5.66 25.24 0.35
N PHE A 257 -5.74 23.94 0.08
CA PHE A 257 -6.37 22.96 0.95
C PHE A 257 -5.55 21.67 1.03
N VAL A 258 -5.41 21.10 2.23
CA VAL A 258 -4.79 19.79 2.44
C VAL A 258 -5.80 18.82 3.07
N VAL A 259 -6.08 17.73 2.37
CA VAL A 259 -6.96 16.66 2.89
C VAL A 259 -6.10 15.60 3.55
N MET A 260 -6.19 15.51 4.88
CA MET A 260 -5.39 14.60 5.68
C MET A 260 -6.14 13.29 5.94
N GLU A 261 -5.45 12.16 5.86
CA GLU A 261 -5.97 10.83 6.20
C GLU A 261 -5.27 10.29 7.44
N GLY A 262 -6.02 9.82 8.44
CA GLY A 262 -5.49 9.10 9.60
C GLY A 262 -5.25 7.61 9.33
N ALA A 263 -4.62 6.92 10.27
CA ALA A 263 -4.35 5.49 10.22
C ALA A 263 -5.07 4.74 11.35
N GLY A 264 -5.66 3.58 11.04
CA GLY A 264 -6.34 2.76 12.06
C GLY A 264 -7.46 3.49 12.81
N SER A 265 -7.59 3.18 14.10
CA SER A 265 -8.46 3.89 15.05
C SER A 265 -7.70 5.00 15.76
N ILE A 266 -8.39 6.10 16.07
CA ILE A 266 -7.83 7.18 16.90
C ILE A 266 -7.88 6.88 18.41
N ALA A 267 -8.47 5.73 18.80
CA ALA A 267 -8.61 5.30 20.19
C ALA A 267 -7.73 4.10 20.57
N GLU A 268 -6.63 3.86 19.84
CA GLU A 268 -5.65 2.82 20.19
C GLU A 268 -4.77 3.27 21.37
N VAL A 269 -5.29 3.10 22.58
CA VAL A 269 -4.67 3.57 23.84
C VAL A 269 -3.22 3.11 24.03
N ASN A 270 -2.88 1.93 23.49
CA ASN A 270 -1.54 1.34 23.54
C ASN A 270 -0.54 1.98 22.55
N LEU A 271 -1.01 2.65 21.51
CA LEU A 271 -0.16 3.31 20.50
C LEU A 271 -0.07 4.82 20.69
N LYS A 272 -1.03 5.40 21.42
CA LYS A 272 -1.27 6.83 21.62
C LYS A 272 -0.01 7.65 21.93
N ALA A 273 0.79 7.23 22.91
CA ALA A 273 1.98 7.98 23.36
C ALA A 273 3.01 8.22 22.25
N HIS A 274 2.98 7.40 21.20
CA HIS A 274 3.91 7.46 20.09
C HIS A 274 3.18 7.57 18.75
N ASP A 275 1.92 8.01 18.73
CA ASP A 275 1.19 8.14 17.47
C ASP A 275 1.65 9.39 16.71
N ILE A 276 1.97 9.22 15.44
CA ILE A 276 2.28 10.30 14.50
C ILE A 276 1.34 10.29 13.28
N ALA A 277 0.37 9.37 13.28
CA ALA A 277 -0.51 9.09 12.15
C ALA A 277 -1.92 9.69 12.31
N ASN A 278 -2.38 10.01 13.52
CA ASN A 278 -3.72 10.54 13.78
C ASN A 278 -3.74 11.95 14.39
N LEU A 279 -4.37 12.13 15.56
CA LEU A 279 -4.70 13.44 16.11
C LEU A 279 -3.47 14.32 16.36
N LYS A 280 -2.32 13.75 16.70
CA LYS A 280 -1.05 14.50 16.77
C LYS A 280 -0.66 15.16 15.46
N ALA A 281 -0.93 14.51 14.32
CA ALA A 281 -0.71 15.09 13.00
C ALA A 281 -1.74 16.20 12.71
N ALA A 282 -3.01 16.00 13.08
CA ALA A 282 -4.01 17.06 12.99
C ALA A 282 -3.64 18.28 13.85
N GLU A 283 -3.11 18.07 15.06
CA GLU A 283 -2.68 19.13 15.97
C GLU A 283 -1.53 19.93 15.35
N MET A 284 -0.51 19.24 14.83
CA MET A 284 0.59 19.86 14.08
C MET A 284 0.09 20.70 12.90
N ALA A 285 -0.95 20.24 12.21
CA ALA A 285 -1.53 20.93 11.07
C ALA A 285 -2.49 22.07 11.46
N GLY A 286 -2.93 22.15 12.72
CA GLY A 286 -4.07 22.99 13.12
C GLY A 286 -5.39 22.57 12.46
N ALA A 287 -5.53 21.29 12.09
CA ALA A 287 -6.66 20.77 11.33
C ALA A 287 -7.78 20.26 12.26
N PRO A 288 -9.06 20.58 11.99
CA PRO A 288 -10.18 19.85 12.57
C PRO A 288 -10.22 18.41 12.08
N ALA A 289 -10.66 17.49 12.94
CA ALA A 289 -10.81 16.08 12.61
C ALA A 289 -12.30 15.71 12.38
N ILE A 290 -12.54 14.85 11.40
CA ILE A 290 -13.82 14.21 11.12
C ILE A 290 -13.67 12.71 11.38
N LEU A 291 -14.47 12.16 12.29
CA LEU A 291 -14.44 10.74 12.64
C LEU A 291 -15.33 9.91 11.70
N ILE A 292 -14.75 8.92 11.04
CA ILE A 292 -15.46 7.99 10.17
C ILE A 292 -15.74 6.69 10.91
N ALA A 293 -17.00 6.25 10.91
CA ALA A 293 -17.43 5.01 11.53
C ALA A 293 -18.10 4.07 10.51
N ASP A 294 -17.81 2.77 10.60
CA ASP A 294 -18.33 1.75 9.68
C ASP A 294 -19.58 1.06 10.28
N ILE A 295 -20.74 1.25 9.64
CA ILE A 295 -21.99 0.62 10.08
C ILE A 295 -22.17 -0.81 9.55
N ASP A 296 -21.50 -1.20 8.48
CA ASP A 296 -21.62 -2.53 7.87
C ASP A 296 -21.10 -3.62 8.83
N ARG A 297 -20.14 -3.26 9.70
CA ARG A 297 -19.63 -4.14 10.77
C ARG A 297 -20.55 -4.24 12.00
N GLY A 298 -21.63 -3.47 12.05
CA GLY A 298 -22.56 -3.42 13.18
C GLY A 298 -22.05 -2.61 14.38
N GLY A 299 -22.96 -2.22 15.28
CA GLY A 299 -22.61 -1.52 16.54
C GLY A 299 -22.06 -0.11 16.38
N VAL A 300 -22.30 0.57 15.26
CA VAL A 300 -21.66 1.86 14.91
C VAL A 300 -21.78 2.93 16.00
N PHE A 301 -22.95 3.04 16.66
CA PHE A 301 -23.16 4.03 17.72
C PHE A 301 -22.28 3.76 18.94
N ALA A 302 -22.09 2.48 19.31
CA ALA A 302 -21.20 2.08 20.39
C ALA A 302 -19.73 2.31 20.01
N GLN A 303 -19.34 2.06 18.75
CA GLN A 303 -17.99 2.37 18.27
C GLN A 303 -17.69 3.87 18.40
N ILE A 304 -18.62 4.73 17.98
CA ILE A 304 -18.47 6.18 18.07
C ILE A 304 -18.38 6.64 19.53
N VAL A 305 -19.37 6.28 20.35
CA VAL A 305 -19.39 6.69 21.76
C VAL A 305 -18.16 6.15 22.49
N GLY A 306 -17.81 4.88 22.31
CA GLY A 306 -16.62 4.28 22.91
C GLY A 306 -15.32 4.96 22.47
N THR A 307 -15.21 5.38 21.21
CA THR A 307 -14.07 6.18 20.74
C THR A 307 -13.97 7.48 21.54
N PHE A 308 -15.06 8.25 21.64
CA PHE A 308 -15.08 9.50 22.39
C PHE A 308 -14.75 9.32 23.87
N GLU A 309 -15.25 8.26 24.52
CA GLU A 309 -14.96 7.96 25.93
C GLU A 309 -13.47 7.64 26.19
N LEU A 310 -12.72 7.20 25.18
CA LEU A 310 -11.28 6.91 25.29
C LEU A 310 -10.38 8.10 24.94
N LEU A 311 -10.93 9.15 24.31
CA LEU A 311 -10.19 10.35 23.96
C LEU A 311 -10.05 11.31 25.15
N GLU A 312 -8.90 11.97 25.25
CA GLU A 312 -8.68 13.04 26.22
C GLU A 312 -9.47 14.30 25.84
N PRO A 313 -9.76 15.22 26.79
CA PRO A 313 -10.55 16.41 26.51
C PRO A 313 -10.04 17.27 25.33
N ALA A 314 -8.72 17.42 25.20
CA ALA A 314 -8.10 18.16 24.09
C ALA A 314 -8.31 17.46 22.73
N GLU A 315 -8.22 16.14 22.71
CA GLU A 315 -8.45 15.30 21.52
C GLU A 315 -9.93 15.31 21.11
N ARG A 316 -10.83 15.17 22.10
CA ARG A 316 -12.28 15.28 21.88
C ARG A 316 -12.63 16.64 21.28
N ALA A 317 -11.98 17.71 21.75
CA ALA A 317 -12.19 19.06 21.22
C ALA A 317 -11.72 19.21 19.76
N GLN A 318 -10.82 18.38 19.27
CA GLN A 318 -10.33 18.41 17.89
C GLN A 318 -11.28 17.72 16.90
N VAL A 319 -12.09 16.76 17.35
CA VAL A 319 -13.08 16.09 16.52
C VAL A 319 -14.31 16.99 16.37
N LYS A 320 -14.58 17.47 15.15
CA LYS A 320 -15.63 18.45 14.84
C LYS A 320 -16.83 17.89 14.08
N GLY A 321 -16.74 16.64 13.62
CA GLY A 321 -17.88 15.98 12.98
C GLY A 321 -17.70 14.48 12.86
N ILE A 322 -18.79 13.78 12.58
CA ILE A 322 -18.84 12.33 12.43
C ILE A 322 -19.48 11.97 11.08
N VAL A 323 -18.91 10.99 10.38
CA VAL A 323 -19.50 10.40 9.18
C VAL A 323 -19.79 8.92 9.45
N ILE A 324 -21.05 8.51 9.26
CA ILE A 324 -21.44 7.10 9.28
C ILE A 324 -21.34 6.58 7.86
N ASN A 325 -20.41 5.68 7.60
CA ASN A 325 -20.11 5.18 6.26
C ASN A 325 -20.64 3.76 6.05
N LYS A 326 -20.70 3.34 4.77
CA LYS A 326 -21.04 1.97 4.34
C LYS A 326 -22.46 1.53 4.70
N PHE A 327 -23.38 2.48 4.73
CA PHE A 327 -24.76 2.18 5.09
C PHE A 327 -25.50 1.40 3.99
N ARG A 328 -26.39 0.49 4.40
CA ARG A 328 -27.28 -0.27 3.52
C ARG A 328 -28.70 -0.15 4.07
N GLY A 329 -29.64 0.28 3.22
CA GLY A 329 -31.06 0.43 3.59
C GLY A 329 -31.53 1.88 3.59
N ASP A 330 -32.58 2.16 4.38
CA ASP A 330 -33.19 3.48 4.51
C ASP A 330 -32.56 4.26 5.68
N ALA A 331 -31.91 5.38 5.36
CA ALA A 331 -31.15 6.18 6.33
C ALA A 331 -32.06 6.87 7.36
N SER A 332 -33.35 7.06 7.06
CA SER A 332 -34.32 7.65 7.99
C SER A 332 -34.44 6.87 9.29
N LEU A 333 -34.18 5.55 9.25
CA LEU A 333 -34.23 4.64 10.40
C LEU A 333 -33.11 4.91 11.42
N LEU A 334 -32.05 5.62 11.04
CA LEU A 334 -30.92 5.90 11.93
C LEU A 334 -31.10 7.14 12.80
N LYS A 335 -32.17 7.93 12.57
CA LYS A 335 -32.31 9.25 13.19
C LYS A 335 -32.20 9.23 14.72
N SER A 336 -32.91 8.33 15.40
CA SER A 336 -32.88 8.25 16.87
C SER A 336 -31.50 7.88 17.43
N GLY A 337 -30.75 7.03 16.71
CA GLY A 337 -29.39 6.67 17.07
C GLY A 337 -28.38 7.80 16.80
N ILE A 338 -28.58 8.57 15.72
CA ILE A 338 -27.82 9.79 15.43
C ILE A 338 -28.04 10.82 16.54
N ASP A 339 -29.29 11.12 16.88
CA ASP A 339 -29.64 12.08 17.93
C ASP A 339 -28.99 11.69 19.28
N LEU A 340 -28.94 10.39 19.60
CA LEU A 340 -28.25 9.88 20.79
C LEU A 340 -26.73 10.09 20.75
N VAL A 341 -26.09 9.83 19.61
CA VAL A 341 -24.64 10.02 19.44
C VAL A 341 -24.28 11.49 19.54
N GLU A 342 -25.03 12.38 18.90
CA GLU A 342 -24.79 13.82 18.98
C GLU A 342 -24.93 14.31 20.42
N ALA A 343 -25.95 13.85 21.16
CA ALA A 343 -26.14 14.19 22.56
C ALA A 343 -25.00 13.68 23.48
N LYS A 344 -24.46 12.48 23.22
CA LYS A 344 -23.37 11.89 24.02
C LYS A 344 -22.00 12.46 23.70
N THR A 345 -21.75 12.81 22.45
CA THR A 345 -20.43 13.25 21.99
C THR A 345 -20.31 14.77 21.98
N GLY A 346 -21.42 15.50 21.83
CA GLY A 346 -21.45 16.94 21.58
C GLY A 346 -21.01 17.31 20.16
N VAL A 347 -20.88 16.33 19.26
CA VAL A 347 -20.33 16.48 17.92
C VAL A 347 -21.39 16.08 16.88
N PRO A 348 -21.59 16.87 15.82
CA PRO A 348 -22.62 16.59 14.83
C PRO A 348 -22.27 15.41 13.91
N VAL A 349 -23.30 14.70 13.46
CA VAL A 349 -23.21 13.76 12.34
C VAL A 349 -23.38 14.53 11.03
N LEU A 350 -22.33 14.52 10.21
CA LEU A 350 -22.22 15.26 8.95
C LEU A 350 -22.83 14.51 7.76
N GLY A 351 -23.23 13.25 7.94
CA GLY A 351 -23.89 12.47 6.90
C GLY A 351 -23.85 10.97 7.16
N VAL A 352 -24.77 10.28 6.49
CA VAL A 352 -24.81 8.82 6.38
C VAL A 352 -24.54 8.46 4.94
N VAL A 353 -23.37 7.91 4.66
CA VAL A 353 -22.92 7.59 3.30
C VAL A 353 -23.29 6.13 2.98
N PRO A 354 -24.15 5.90 1.97
CA PRO A 354 -24.47 4.54 1.53
C PRO A 354 -23.25 3.83 0.96
N TRP A 355 -23.28 2.50 0.98
CA TRP A 355 -22.23 1.66 0.41
C TRP A 355 -21.99 1.99 -1.07
N PHE A 356 -20.80 2.50 -1.40
CA PHE A 356 -20.39 2.81 -2.76
C PHE A 356 -19.65 1.64 -3.40
N THR A 357 -20.04 1.22 -4.60
CA THR A 357 -19.38 0.13 -5.35
C THR A 357 -18.64 0.60 -6.61
N GLY A 358 -18.82 1.85 -7.03
CA GLY A 358 -18.27 2.39 -8.27
C GLY A 358 -16.76 2.67 -8.24
N PHE A 359 -16.16 2.72 -7.04
CA PHE A 359 -14.75 3.01 -6.85
C PHE A 359 -14.19 2.23 -5.67
N ALA A 360 -12.95 1.78 -5.82
CA ALA A 360 -12.18 1.17 -4.75
C ALA A 360 -10.78 1.78 -4.75
N VAL A 361 -10.35 2.28 -3.60
CA VAL A 361 -8.94 2.57 -3.38
C VAL A 361 -8.23 1.22 -3.17
N PRO A 362 -7.06 1.02 -3.80
CA PRO A 362 -6.17 -0.09 -3.45
C PRO A 362 -6.01 -0.28 -1.94
N GLU A 363 -6.29 -1.48 -1.47
CA GLU A 363 -6.14 -1.91 -0.07
C GLU A 363 -4.71 -1.76 0.51
N GLU A 364 -4.60 -1.50 1.80
CA GLU A 364 -3.33 -1.31 2.54
C GLU A 364 -2.33 -2.49 2.38
N ASP A 365 -2.92 -3.68 2.55
CA ASP A 365 -2.27 -4.87 3.09
C ASP A 365 -2.66 -6.16 2.35
N SER A 366 -1.78 -7.16 2.43
CA SER A 366 -1.99 -8.50 1.88
C SER A 366 -3.13 -9.28 2.55
N VAL A 367 -3.55 -8.90 3.75
CA VAL A 367 -4.67 -9.55 4.48
C VAL A 367 -5.97 -9.44 3.68
N ALA A 368 -6.15 -8.36 2.93
CA ALA A 368 -7.36 -8.12 2.16
C ALA A 368 -7.46 -9.01 0.91
N LEU A 369 -6.32 -9.52 0.41
CA LEU A 369 -6.28 -10.57 -0.62
C LEU A 369 -6.96 -11.88 -0.19
N ARG A 370 -7.06 -12.17 1.13
CA ARG A 370 -7.78 -13.34 1.64
C ARG A 370 -9.30 -13.20 1.46
N LYS A 371 -9.83 -11.97 1.36
CA LYS A 371 -11.26 -11.69 1.16
C LYS A 371 -11.65 -11.54 -0.31
N ARG A 372 -10.67 -11.40 -1.20
CA ARG A 372 -10.87 -11.26 -2.65
C ARG A 372 -11.09 -12.64 -3.27
N SER A 373 -12.22 -13.26 -2.93
CA SER A 373 -12.72 -14.45 -3.62
C SER A 373 -13.43 -14.02 -4.91
N THR A 374 -13.05 -14.69 -6.01
CA THR A 374 -13.72 -14.78 -7.33
C THR A 374 -14.86 -13.79 -7.55
N ARG A 375 -14.63 -12.73 -8.34
CA ARG A 375 -15.76 -12.05 -8.99
C ARG A 375 -16.22 -12.95 -10.15
N PRO A 376 -17.48 -13.41 -10.16
CA PRO A 376 -18.00 -14.09 -11.34
C PRO A 376 -17.91 -13.13 -12.52
N GLY A 377 -17.23 -13.54 -13.60
CA GLY A 377 -17.31 -12.79 -14.85
C GLY A 377 -18.78 -12.67 -15.26
N ALA A 378 -19.19 -11.51 -15.79
CA ALA A 378 -20.55 -11.33 -16.29
C ALA A 378 -20.83 -12.14 -17.57
N SER A 379 -19.79 -12.74 -18.16
CA SER A 379 -19.83 -13.56 -19.37
C SER A 379 -20.06 -15.04 -19.05
N ALA A 380 -20.78 -15.74 -19.94
CA ALA A 380 -21.03 -17.18 -19.84
C ALA A 380 -19.75 -18.05 -19.96
N ALA A 381 -18.66 -17.50 -20.51
CA ALA A 381 -17.38 -18.18 -20.66
C ALA A 381 -16.20 -17.19 -20.51
N PRO A 382 -15.88 -16.75 -19.27
CA PRO A 382 -14.81 -15.78 -19.05
C PRO A 382 -13.43 -16.38 -19.32
N LEU A 383 -12.48 -15.56 -19.74
CA LEU A 383 -11.05 -15.85 -19.68
C LEU A 383 -10.64 -16.05 -18.23
N LYS A 384 -9.87 -17.09 -17.94
CA LYS A 384 -9.46 -17.43 -16.57
C LYS A 384 -8.00 -17.06 -16.35
N ILE A 385 -7.74 -16.13 -15.44
CA ILE A 385 -6.39 -15.70 -15.07
C ILE A 385 -6.10 -16.15 -13.64
N GLY A 386 -5.06 -16.96 -13.46
CA GLY A 386 -4.62 -17.46 -12.16
C GLY A 386 -3.42 -16.68 -11.65
N VAL A 387 -3.55 -15.98 -10.52
CA VAL A 387 -2.43 -15.28 -9.86
C VAL A 387 -1.94 -16.13 -8.69
N VAL A 388 -0.68 -16.55 -8.70
CA VAL A 388 -0.09 -17.34 -7.60
C VAL A 388 -0.09 -16.52 -6.32
N ARG A 389 -0.65 -17.05 -5.23
CA ARG A 389 -0.66 -16.36 -3.94
C ARG A 389 0.67 -16.58 -3.22
N LEU A 390 1.55 -15.58 -3.30
CA LEU A 390 2.78 -15.54 -2.52
C LEU A 390 2.51 -15.03 -1.09
N GLY A 391 3.39 -15.38 -0.14
CA GLY A 391 3.25 -14.94 1.25
C GLY A 391 3.49 -13.44 1.43
N ARG A 392 4.33 -12.86 0.55
CA ARG A 392 4.77 -11.46 0.61
C ARG A 392 4.55 -10.72 -0.70
N ILE A 393 3.39 -10.94 -1.34
CA ILE A 393 2.99 -10.22 -2.55
C ILE A 393 3.17 -8.70 -2.34
N SER A 394 3.83 -8.07 -3.30
CA SER A 394 3.96 -6.62 -3.40
C SER A 394 3.14 -6.10 -4.59
N ASN A 395 2.63 -4.88 -4.47
CA ASN A 395 1.90 -4.18 -5.54
C ASN A 395 0.76 -5.00 -6.16
N TYR A 396 -0.09 -5.62 -5.33
CA TYR A 396 -1.20 -6.47 -5.81
C TYR A 396 -2.20 -5.74 -6.76
N THR A 397 -2.13 -4.41 -6.87
CA THR A 397 -2.90 -3.59 -7.81
C THR A 397 -2.57 -3.79 -9.27
N ASP A 398 -1.43 -4.40 -9.61
CA ASP A 398 -1.05 -4.63 -11.01
C ASP A 398 -2.13 -5.35 -11.82
N PHE A 399 -3.01 -6.10 -11.14
CA PHE A 399 -4.06 -6.89 -11.77
C PHE A 399 -5.45 -6.23 -11.71
N ALA A 400 -5.58 -5.05 -11.09
CA ALA A 400 -6.87 -4.36 -10.97
C ALA A 400 -7.45 -3.99 -12.35
N ALA A 401 -6.60 -3.70 -13.33
CA ALA A 401 -7.01 -3.51 -14.71
C ALA A 401 -7.64 -4.77 -15.32
N LEU A 402 -7.08 -5.95 -15.04
CA LEU A 402 -7.61 -7.24 -15.51
C LEU A 402 -8.94 -7.57 -14.83
N GLU A 403 -9.10 -7.29 -13.53
CA GLU A 403 -10.35 -7.53 -12.81
C GLU A 403 -11.53 -6.67 -13.27
N ARG A 404 -11.26 -5.54 -13.94
CA ARG A 404 -12.28 -4.66 -14.49
C ARG A 404 -12.77 -5.11 -15.87
N GLU A 405 -12.09 -6.07 -16.50
CA GLU A 405 -12.47 -6.58 -17.82
C GLU A 405 -13.72 -7.47 -17.69
N PRO A 406 -14.80 -7.19 -18.45
CA PRO A 406 -16.10 -7.81 -18.22
C PRO A 406 -16.17 -9.32 -18.50
N ASP A 407 -15.23 -9.86 -19.28
CA ASP A 407 -15.09 -11.28 -19.59
C ASP A 407 -13.81 -11.91 -19.00
N VAL A 408 -13.23 -11.32 -17.96
CA VAL A 408 -12.09 -11.90 -17.23
C VAL A 408 -12.54 -12.34 -15.84
N GLU A 409 -12.20 -13.57 -15.49
CA GLU A 409 -12.28 -14.12 -14.15
C GLU A 409 -10.85 -14.25 -13.60
N LEU A 410 -10.51 -13.41 -12.63
CA LEU A 410 -9.21 -13.45 -11.95
C LEU A 410 -9.33 -14.22 -10.63
N CYS A 411 -8.46 -15.22 -10.44
CA CYS A 411 -8.43 -16.08 -9.27
C CYS A 411 -7.05 -16.09 -8.64
N TYR A 412 -6.97 -15.84 -7.33
CA TYR A 412 -5.75 -16.08 -6.57
C TYR A 412 -5.63 -17.57 -6.23
N LEU A 413 -4.46 -18.15 -6.49
CA LEU A 413 -4.20 -19.58 -6.36
C LEU A 413 -3.47 -19.86 -5.05
N ASP A 414 -4.12 -20.60 -4.16
CA ASP A 414 -3.54 -21.04 -2.89
C ASP A 414 -2.86 -22.42 -3.00
N ALA A 415 -3.15 -23.17 -4.06
CA ALA A 415 -2.60 -24.50 -4.31
C ALA A 415 -2.47 -24.76 -5.83
N PRO A 416 -1.57 -25.66 -6.26
CA PRO A 416 -1.24 -25.88 -7.67
C PRO A 416 -2.30 -26.68 -8.47
N GLU A 417 -3.32 -27.25 -7.81
CA GLU A 417 -4.29 -28.10 -8.48
C GLU A 417 -5.16 -27.32 -9.47
N GLY A 418 -5.27 -27.86 -10.69
CA GLY A 418 -6.12 -27.30 -11.74
C GLY A 418 -5.53 -26.09 -12.44
N LEU A 419 -4.21 -25.90 -12.46
CA LEU A 419 -3.55 -24.86 -13.26
C LEU A 419 -3.97 -24.87 -14.73
N ASP A 420 -4.23 -26.06 -15.30
CA ASP A 420 -4.65 -26.24 -16.70
C ASP A 420 -6.00 -25.59 -17.06
N ARG A 421 -6.80 -25.17 -16.06
CA ARG A 421 -8.06 -24.44 -16.29
C ARG A 421 -7.86 -22.95 -16.57
N PHE A 422 -6.65 -22.44 -16.36
CA PHE A 422 -6.32 -21.03 -16.54
C PHE A 422 -5.71 -20.80 -17.93
N ASP A 423 -6.08 -19.68 -18.53
CA ASP A 423 -5.58 -19.21 -19.82
C ASP A 423 -4.23 -18.47 -19.66
N LEU A 424 -4.03 -17.84 -18.50
CA LEU A 424 -2.81 -17.16 -18.09
C LEU A 424 -2.54 -17.44 -16.61
N VAL A 425 -1.31 -17.81 -16.28
CA VAL A 425 -0.81 -17.91 -14.90
C VAL A 425 0.18 -16.77 -14.65
N VAL A 426 -0.04 -16.01 -13.58
CA VAL A 426 0.78 -14.85 -13.23
C VAL A 426 1.50 -15.11 -11.91
N ILE A 427 2.81 -14.92 -11.90
CA ILE A 427 3.62 -14.84 -10.67
C ILE A 427 3.77 -13.35 -10.34
N PRO A 428 3.16 -12.87 -9.24
CA PRO A 428 3.19 -11.45 -8.90
C PRO A 428 4.55 -11.02 -8.34
N GLY A 429 4.74 -9.71 -8.18
CA GLY A 429 5.92 -9.20 -7.47
C GLY A 429 5.91 -9.59 -6.00
N THR A 430 7.09 -9.76 -5.40
CA THR A 430 7.28 -10.06 -3.97
C THR A 430 8.38 -9.16 -3.37
N LYS A 431 8.36 -8.99 -2.05
CA LYS A 431 9.45 -8.36 -1.27
C LYS A 431 10.46 -9.35 -0.67
N SER A 432 10.25 -10.64 -0.86
CA SER A 432 11.23 -11.66 -0.44
C SER A 432 11.21 -12.81 -1.43
N THR A 433 11.99 -12.64 -2.49
CA THR A 433 11.99 -13.50 -3.67
C THR A 433 12.41 -14.92 -3.32
N ILE A 434 13.49 -15.06 -2.57
CA ILE A 434 14.02 -16.38 -2.14
C ILE A 434 13.04 -17.08 -1.19
N ALA A 435 12.47 -16.37 -0.22
CA ALA A 435 11.53 -16.97 0.74
C ALA A 435 10.25 -17.45 0.06
N ASP A 436 9.68 -16.66 -0.85
CA ASP A 436 8.48 -17.07 -1.60
C ASP A 436 8.77 -18.20 -2.58
N LEU A 437 9.96 -18.24 -3.21
CA LEU A 437 10.39 -19.37 -4.03
C LEU A 437 10.46 -20.67 -3.21
N ASN A 438 11.01 -20.62 -1.99
CA ASN A 438 11.04 -21.77 -1.08
C ASN A 438 9.62 -22.21 -0.69
N SER A 439 8.73 -21.28 -0.34
CA SER A 439 7.33 -21.61 -0.07
C SER A 439 6.61 -22.19 -1.30
N MET A 440 6.91 -21.73 -2.52
CA MET A 440 6.37 -22.33 -3.74
C MET A 440 6.82 -23.78 -3.94
N ARG A 441 8.03 -24.15 -3.50
CA ARG A 441 8.49 -25.54 -3.49
C ARG A 441 7.73 -26.38 -2.47
N GLU A 442 7.57 -25.87 -1.25
CA GLU A 442 6.86 -26.56 -0.16
C GLU A 442 5.38 -26.85 -0.50
N VAL A 443 4.71 -25.92 -1.17
CA VAL A 443 3.29 -26.04 -1.56
C VAL A 443 3.11 -26.74 -2.91
N GLY A 444 4.19 -27.01 -3.65
CA GLY A 444 4.17 -27.74 -4.93
C GLY A 444 3.90 -26.87 -6.18
N PHE A 445 3.82 -25.55 -6.04
CA PHE A 445 3.72 -24.63 -7.19
C PHE A 445 4.94 -24.67 -8.10
N PHE A 446 6.13 -24.92 -7.54
CA PHE A 446 7.38 -24.90 -8.30
C PHE A 446 7.35 -25.87 -9.50
N ASP A 447 7.04 -27.15 -9.25
CA ASP A 447 6.99 -28.16 -10.30
C ASP A 447 5.76 -28.01 -11.20
N ALA A 448 4.62 -27.64 -10.61
CA ALA A 448 3.37 -27.49 -11.35
C ALA A 448 3.44 -26.38 -12.40
N ILE A 449 4.05 -25.23 -12.06
CA ILE A 449 4.24 -24.12 -13.01
C ILE A 449 5.28 -24.47 -14.09
N ARG A 450 6.35 -25.21 -13.75
CA ARG A 450 7.32 -25.71 -14.73
C ARG A 450 6.67 -26.67 -15.75
N GLY A 451 5.72 -27.49 -15.30
CA GLY A 451 4.99 -28.44 -16.15
C GLY A 451 3.83 -27.83 -16.95
N TYR A 452 3.32 -26.68 -16.54
CA TYR A 452 2.19 -26.00 -17.19
C TYR A 452 2.50 -25.71 -18.67
N ARG A 453 1.45 -25.57 -19.50
CA ARG A 453 1.58 -25.35 -20.96
C ARG A 453 0.80 -24.13 -21.53
N GLY A 454 -0.03 -23.42 -20.75
CA GLY A 454 -0.85 -22.26 -21.20
C GLY A 454 -0.10 -20.94 -21.53
N MET A 455 -0.22 -19.87 -20.75
CA MET A 455 0.70 -18.70 -20.82
C MET A 455 1.19 -18.30 -19.43
N ILE A 456 2.42 -17.81 -19.27
CA ILE A 456 2.96 -17.40 -17.97
C ILE A 456 3.49 -15.96 -18.02
N ALA A 457 3.11 -15.16 -17.01
CA ALA A 457 3.66 -13.82 -16.79
C ALA A 457 4.35 -13.72 -15.42
N GLY A 458 5.49 -13.04 -15.35
CA GLY A 458 6.16 -12.70 -14.10
C GLY A 458 6.32 -11.19 -13.96
N ILE A 459 5.90 -10.61 -12.83
CA ILE A 459 6.04 -9.17 -12.58
C ILE A 459 7.05 -8.96 -11.45
N CYS A 460 8.10 -8.15 -11.67
CA CYS A 460 9.13 -7.82 -10.68
C CYS A 460 9.74 -9.07 -10.01
N GLY A 461 9.46 -9.32 -8.72
CA GLY A 461 9.92 -10.54 -8.04
C GLY A 461 9.45 -11.83 -8.71
N GLY A 462 8.26 -11.82 -9.32
CA GLY A 462 7.79 -12.94 -10.14
C GLY A 462 8.58 -13.14 -11.42
N TYR A 463 9.09 -12.07 -12.03
CA TYR A 463 10.03 -12.16 -13.16
C TYR A 463 11.36 -12.80 -12.70
N GLN A 464 11.87 -12.40 -11.54
CA GLN A 464 13.09 -12.99 -10.96
C GLN A 464 12.90 -14.50 -10.68
N ILE A 465 11.74 -14.89 -10.13
CA ILE A 465 11.38 -16.30 -9.89
C ILE A 465 11.35 -17.13 -11.17
N LEU A 466 10.98 -16.55 -12.32
CA LEU A 466 10.96 -17.25 -13.61
C LEU A 466 12.36 -17.58 -14.15
N GLY A 467 13.40 -16.89 -13.68
CA GLY A 467 14.78 -17.08 -14.10
C GLY A 467 15.39 -18.41 -13.67
N THR A 468 16.67 -18.60 -13.97
CA THR A 468 17.43 -19.81 -13.59
C THR A 468 18.01 -19.71 -12.18
N CYS A 469 18.37 -18.51 -11.72
CA CYS A 469 18.95 -18.26 -10.41
C CYS A 469 18.59 -16.88 -9.84
N VAL A 470 18.39 -16.80 -8.52
CA VAL A 470 18.32 -15.56 -7.73
C VAL A 470 19.39 -15.63 -6.64
N ALA A 471 20.41 -14.78 -6.74
CA ALA A 471 21.48 -14.65 -5.75
C ALA A 471 21.24 -13.45 -4.83
N ASP A 472 21.52 -13.58 -3.53
CA ASP A 472 21.45 -12.53 -2.51
C ASP A 472 22.77 -12.42 -1.72
N PRO A 473 23.89 -12.07 -2.38
CA PRO A 473 25.22 -12.07 -1.75
C PRO A 473 25.35 -11.04 -0.62
N GLU A 474 24.52 -10.00 -0.61
CA GLU A 474 24.48 -8.95 0.41
C GLU A 474 23.45 -9.23 1.52
N ARG A 475 22.71 -10.35 1.45
CA ARG A 475 21.65 -10.76 2.39
C ARG A 475 20.62 -9.65 2.62
N VAL A 476 20.20 -9.05 1.51
CA VAL A 476 19.29 -7.91 1.48
C VAL A 476 17.87 -8.34 1.85
N GLU A 477 17.43 -9.50 1.38
CA GLU A 477 16.08 -10.02 1.59
C GLU A 477 16.05 -11.24 2.50
N SER A 478 17.13 -12.03 2.57
CA SER A 478 17.19 -13.25 3.39
C SER A 478 18.59 -13.64 3.85
N ASP A 479 18.67 -14.56 4.80
CA ASP A 479 19.94 -15.17 5.25
C ASP A 479 20.48 -16.25 4.28
N VAL A 480 19.82 -16.44 3.12
CA VAL A 480 20.17 -17.44 2.11
C VAL A 480 20.87 -16.76 0.94
N ASP A 481 22.09 -17.20 0.63
CA ASP A 481 22.94 -16.53 -0.35
C ASP A 481 22.48 -16.73 -1.81
N GLU A 482 21.75 -17.81 -2.13
CA GLU A 482 21.21 -18.06 -3.47
C GLU A 482 20.04 -19.06 -3.49
N ALA A 483 19.21 -19.00 -4.52
CA ALA A 483 18.15 -19.97 -4.80
C ALA A 483 17.97 -20.24 -6.30
N THR A 484 17.73 -21.51 -6.66
CA THR A 484 17.41 -21.90 -8.04
C THR A 484 16.00 -21.47 -8.42
N GLY A 485 15.87 -20.69 -9.51
CA GLY A 485 14.60 -20.25 -10.08
C GLY A 485 13.83 -21.33 -10.85
N LEU A 486 12.67 -20.98 -11.40
CA LEU A 486 11.84 -21.91 -12.19
C LEU A 486 12.51 -22.33 -13.50
N GLY A 487 13.50 -21.58 -13.99
CA GLY A 487 14.24 -21.87 -15.22
C GLY A 487 13.38 -21.82 -16.47
N LEU A 488 12.34 -20.97 -16.47
CA LEU A 488 11.43 -20.77 -17.60
C LEU A 488 11.86 -19.60 -18.49
N LEU A 489 12.68 -18.70 -17.96
CA LEU A 489 13.38 -17.65 -18.71
C LEU A 489 14.89 -17.83 -18.51
N ASP A 490 15.66 -17.68 -19.59
CA ASP A 490 17.12 -17.69 -19.55
C ASP A 490 17.64 -16.36 -19.01
N VAL A 491 17.44 -16.15 -17.71
CA VAL A 491 17.84 -14.94 -16.99
C VAL A 491 18.37 -15.28 -15.61
N GLN A 492 19.30 -14.47 -15.11
CA GLN A 492 19.85 -14.59 -13.76
C GLN A 492 19.75 -13.26 -13.03
N THR A 493 19.29 -13.29 -11.78
CA THR A 493 19.10 -12.10 -10.95
C THR A 493 20.08 -12.11 -9.79
N THR A 494 20.74 -10.97 -9.54
CA THR A 494 21.47 -10.70 -8.30
C THR A 494 20.76 -9.60 -7.53
N LEU A 495 20.31 -9.88 -6.31
CA LEU A 495 19.76 -8.90 -5.38
C LEU A 495 20.90 -7.99 -4.88
N ILE A 496 20.65 -6.68 -4.92
CA ILE A 496 21.60 -5.65 -4.50
C ILE A 496 20.93 -4.71 -3.50
N GLY A 497 21.70 -4.15 -2.56
CA GLY A 497 21.16 -3.27 -1.52
C GLY A 497 20.55 -1.96 -2.03
N SER A 498 20.90 -1.53 -3.25
CA SER A 498 20.31 -0.35 -3.88
C SER A 498 18.97 -0.67 -4.54
N LYS A 499 17.93 0.07 -4.12
CA LYS A 499 16.57 -0.07 -4.65
C LYS A 499 16.37 0.86 -5.84
N LYS A 500 15.84 0.33 -6.93
CA LYS A 500 15.50 1.11 -8.13
C LYS A 500 14.04 1.51 -8.06
N THR A 501 13.77 2.82 -8.12
CA THR A 501 12.42 3.41 -8.06
C THR A 501 12.30 4.45 -9.16
N HIS A 502 11.71 4.07 -10.30
CA HIS A 502 11.60 4.94 -11.46
C HIS A 502 10.20 4.88 -12.07
N ARG A 503 9.65 6.03 -12.46
CA ARG A 503 8.57 6.07 -13.44
C ARG A 503 9.19 5.85 -14.80
N VAL A 504 8.61 4.98 -15.62
CA VAL A 504 9.25 4.60 -16.89
C VAL A 504 8.28 4.63 -18.05
N THR A 505 8.80 5.01 -19.21
CA THR A 505 8.15 4.83 -20.51
C THR A 505 9.11 4.06 -21.41
N GLY A 506 8.56 3.29 -22.33
CA GLY A 506 9.36 2.43 -23.20
C GLY A 506 8.56 1.93 -24.39
N ARG A 507 9.23 1.10 -25.17
CA ARG A 507 8.66 0.44 -26.35
C ARG A 507 8.85 -1.06 -26.25
N LEU A 508 7.79 -1.82 -26.50
CA LEU A 508 7.87 -3.26 -26.67
C LEU A 508 8.84 -3.57 -27.81
N THR A 509 9.68 -4.57 -27.60
CA THR A 509 10.52 -5.14 -28.67
C THR A 509 9.67 -6.04 -29.57
N ASP A 510 10.26 -6.59 -30.64
CA ASP A 510 9.58 -7.61 -31.45
C ASP A 510 9.12 -8.81 -30.59
N ALA A 511 9.92 -9.20 -29.60
CA ALA A 511 9.56 -10.26 -28.66
C ALA A 511 8.39 -9.84 -27.75
N GLY A 512 8.37 -8.59 -27.26
CA GLY A 512 7.25 -8.04 -26.49
C GLY A 512 5.96 -7.91 -27.31
N LEU A 513 6.06 -7.51 -28.58
CA LEU A 513 4.92 -7.46 -29.51
C LEU A 513 4.37 -8.86 -29.83
N ALA A 514 5.22 -9.89 -29.84
CA ALA A 514 4.77 -11.28 -29.95
C ALA A 514 3.95 -11.73 -28.72
N VAL A 515 4.21 -11.15 -27.53
CA VAL A 515 3.40 -11.38 -26.33
C VAL A 515 1.97 -10.84 -26.52
N ALA A 516 1.84 -9.61 -27.02
CA ALA A 516 0.58 -8.90 -27.21
C ALA A 516 0.39 -8.45 -28.69
N PRO A 517 0.08 -9.38 -29.60
CA PRO A 517 0.04 -9.10 -31.04
C PRO A 517 -1.07 -8.11 -31.41
N GLY A 518 -0.71 -7.07 -32.15
CA GLY A 518 -1.62 -6.02 -32.62
C GLY A 518 -1.71 -4.79 -31.70
N CYS A 519 -0.94 -4.75 -30.60
CA CYS A 519 -0.80 -3.51 -29.83
C CYS A 519 0.19 -2.53 -30.49
N GLY A 520 0.07 -1.25 -30.16
CA GLY A 520 1.13 -0.27 -30.42
C GLY A 520 2.35 -0.56 -29.54
N PRO A 521 3.55 -0.09 -29.94
CA PRO A 521 4.78 -0.43 -29.23
C PRO A 521 4.91 0.30 -27.89
N ASP A 522 4.28 1.47 -27.72
CA ASP A 522 4.49 2.31 -26.55
C ASP A 522 3.83 1.72 -25.28
N VAL A 523 4.60 1.65 -24.21
CA VAL A 523 4.18 1.21 -22.88
C VAL A 523 4.72 2.14 -21.79
N ALA A 524 3.99 2.25 -20.69
CA ALA A 524 4.37 3.03 -19.53
C ALA A 524 4.09 2.27 -18.23
N GLY A 525 4.78 2.65 -17.16
CA GLY A 525 4.60 2.05 -15.84
C GLY A 525 5.65 2.56 -14.88
N TYR A 526 6.05 1.71 -13.93
CA TYR A 526 7.10 2.05 -12.99
C TYR A 526 7.90 0.82 -12.56
N GLU A 527 9.15 1.08 -12.15
CA GLU A 527 10.06 0.11 -11.57
C GLU A 527 10.14 0.34 -10.08
N ILE A 528 10.01 -0.73 -9.29
CA ILE A 528 10.23 -0.72 -7.85
C ILE A 528 10.77 -2.07 -7.39
N HIS A 529 12.04 -2.28 -7.67
CA HIS A 529 12.67 -3.58 -7.45
C HIS A 529 14.03 -3.45 -6.80
N MET A 530 14.45 -4.55 -6.20
CA MET A 530 15.81 -4.76 -5.74
C MET A 530 16.42 -5.84 -6.63
N GLY A 531 17.66 -5.62 -7.05
CA GLY A 531 18.39 -6.55 -7.89
C GLY A 531 18.50 -6.16 -9.36
N GLU A 532 19.50 -6.77 -9.99
CA GLU A 532 19.84 -6.61 -11.40
C GLU A 532 19.71 -7.97 -12.08
N THR A 533 19.05 -7.98 -13.24
CA THR A 533 18.88 -9.20 -14.03
C THR A 533 19.66 -9.10 -15.31
N THR A 534 20.39 -10.17 -15.61
CA THR A 534 21.13 -10.35 -16.86
C THR A 534 20.39 -11.37 -17.72
N LEU A 535 20.32 -11.09 -19.02
CA LEU A 535 19.73 -12.00 -20.01
C LEU A 535 20.82 -12.95 -20.51
N GLY A 536 20.47 -14.24 -20.58
CA GLY A 536 21.25 -15.23 -21.30
C GLY A 536 20.98 -15.21 -22.81
N PRO A 537 21.70 -16.03 -23.59
CA PRO A 537 21.62 -16.05 -25.05
C PRO A 537 20.25 -16.50 -25.60
N HIS A 538 19.43 -17.18 -24.81
CA HIS A 538 18.11 -17.70 -25.22
C HIS A 538 16.94 -16.81 -24.75
N ALA A 539 17.22 -15.57 -24.35
CA ALA A 539 16.21 -14.61 -23.92
C ALA A 539 16.30 -13.32 -24.75
N ALA A 540 15.15 -12.82 -25.18
CA ALA A 540 15.03 -11.49 -25.78
C ALA A 540 14.36 -10.53 -24.78
N PRO A 541 14.80 -9.26 -24.69
CA PRO A 541 14.18 -8.28 -23.80
C PRO A 541 12.71 -8.06 -24.18
N PHE A 542 11.83 -7.93 -23.19
CA PHE A 542 10.40 -7.70 -23.39
C PHE A 542 10.13 -6.27 -23.90
N ALA A 543 10.81 -5.29 -23.33
CA ALA A 543 10.72 -3.88 -23.72
C ALA A 543 12.10 -3.22 -23.76
N THR A 544 12.21 -2.10 -24.48
CA THR A 544 13.31 -1.14 -24.39
C THR A 544 12.78 0.12 -23.72
N LEU A 545 13.32 0.46 -22.56
CA LEU A 545 12.99 1.67 -21.83
C LEU A 545 13.59 2.88 -22.55
N ALA A 546 12.78 3.91 -22.73
CA ALA A 546 13.14 5.17 -23.37
C ALA A 546 13.33 6.29 -22.35
N GLU A 547 12.60 6.25 -21.23
CA GLU A 547 12.69 7.25 -20.17
C GLU A 547 12.63 6.60 -18.77
N ARG A 548 13.44 7.10 -17.84
CA ARG A 548 13.39 6.78 -16.40
C ARG A 548 13.39 8.08 -15.58
N SER A 549 12.29 8.33 -14.87
CA SER A 549 12.12 9.52 -14.01
C SER A 549 12.45 10.85 -14.72
N GLY A 550 12.00 11.04 -15.96
CA GLY A 550 12.27 12.25 -16.75
C GLY A 550 13.57 12.23 -17.54
N ALA A 551 14.46 11.25 -17.33
CA ALA A 551 15.73 11.14 -18.04
C ALA A 551 15.66 10.13 -19.18
N ALA A 552 16.15 10.51 -20.36
CA ALA A 552 16.24 9.60 -21.51
C ALA A 552 17.24 8.47 -21.23
N VAL A 553 16.85 7.24 -21.54
CA VAL A 553 17.67 6.03 -21.38
C VAL A 553 17.49 5.10 -22.57
N THR A 554 18.37 4.12 -22.71
CA THR A 554 18.18 2.99 -23.62
C THR A 554 18.61 1.73 -22.90
N LEU A 555 17.64 1.02 -22.34
CA LEU A 555 17.88 -0.13 -21.49
C LEU A 555 16.82 -1.20 -21.73
N GLY A 556 17.24 -2.46 -21.84
CA GLY A 556 16.31 -3.58 -21.93
C GLY A 556 15.60 -3.82 -20.60
N ASP A 557 14.31 -4.08 -20.66
CA ASP A 557 13.50 -4.56 -19.54
C ASP A 557 12.87 -5.91 -19.86
N GLY A 558 12.85 -6.76 -18.85
CA GLY A 558 12.18 -8.05 -18.90
C GLY A 558 12.82 -9.06 -19.84
N ALA A 559 12.14 -10.19 -20.02
CA ALA A 559 12.51 -11.20 -20.99
C ALA A 559 11.26 -11.94 -21.51
N VAL A 560 11.37 -12.49 -22.70
CA VAL A 560 10.36 -13.37 -23.32
C VAL A 560 11.05 -14.67 -23.72
N SER A 561 10.38 -15.81 -23.50
CA SER A 561 10.84 -17.12 -23.97
C SER A 561 10.79 -17.22 -25.49
N GLU A 562 11.60 -18.09 -26.09
CA GLU A 562 11.67 -18.27 -27.56
C GLU A 562 10.30 -18.59 -28.20
N ASP A 563 9.43 -19.31 -27.50
CA ASP A 563 8.07 -19.67 -27.95
C ASP A 563 7.02 -18.58 -27.65
N GLY A 564 7.41 -17.46 -27.02
CA GLY A 564 6.53 -16.36 -26.65
C GLY A 564 5.45 -16.73 -25.63
N ARG A 565 5.59 -17.87 -24.94
CA ARG A 565 4.64 -18.39 -23.95
C ARG A 565 4.89 -17.80 -22.55
N VAL A 566 6.14 -17.51 -22.23
CA VAL A 566 6.55 -16.98 -20.93
C VAL A 566 7.12 -15.60 -21.14
N PHE A 567 6.67 -14.63 -20.34
CA PHE A 567 7.32 -13.33 -20.28
C PHE A 567 7.45 -12.86 -18.84
N GLY A 568 8.45 -12.05 -18.58
CA GLY A 568 8.61 -11.34 -17.31
C GLY A 568 9.12 -9.93 -17.53
N THR A 569 8.82 -9.03 -16.60
CA THR A 569 9.16 -7.60 -16.69
C THR A 569 9.26 -6.97 -15.31
N TYR A 570 10.11 -5.94 -15.15
CA TYR A 570 10.11 -5.09 -13.95
C TYR A 570 9.03 -3.99 -13.99
N LEU A 571 8.36 -3.83 -15.14
CA LEU A 571 7.35 -2.82 -15.38
C LEU A 571 6.05 -3.16 -14.64
N HIS A 572 5.92 -2.65 -13.42
CA HIS A 572 4.63 -2.61 -12.74
C HIS A 572 3.66 -1.70 -13.50
N GLY A 573 2.38 -2.04 -13.46
CA GLY A 573 1.34 -1.35 -14.27
C GLY A 573 1.31 -1.74 -15.75
N ILE A 574 2.04 -2.78 -16.19
CA ILE A 574 1.98 -3.23 -17.59
C ILE A 574 0.54 -3.50 -18.08
N PHE A 575 -0.33 -4.06 -17.22
CA PHE A 575 -1.74 -4.29 -17.55
C PHE A 575 -2.60 -3.02 -17.50
N ASP A 576 -2.13 -1.91 -16.93
CA ASP A 576 -2.83 -0.62 -17.00
C ASP A 576 -2.76 -0.03 -18.41
N ASN A 577 -1.75 -0.39 -19.20
CA ASN A 577 -1.62 -0.03 -20.61
C ASN A 577 -2.73 -0.70 -21.42
N HIS A 578 -3.74 0.07 -21.79
CA HIS A 578 -4.94 -0.42 -22.47
C HIS A 578 -4.63 -1.20 -23.75
N GLY A 579 -3.77 -0.65 -24.62
CA GLY A 579 -3.40 -1.30 -25.88
C GLY A 579 -2.74 -2.67 -25.66
N PHE A 580 -1.79 -2.76 -24.73
CA PHE A 580 -1.14 -4.02 -24.37
C PHE A 580 -2.13 -5.00 -23.75
N ARG A 581 -2.92 -4.57 -22.75
CA ARG A 581 -3.91 -5.41 -22.07
C ARG A 581 -4.92 -6.01 -23.05
N THR A 582 -5.50 -5.18 -23.91
CA THR A 582 -6.50 -5.63 -24.90
C THR A 582 -5.89 -6.64 -25.87
N ALA A 583 -4.69 -6.38 -26.39
CA ALA A 583 -4.03 -7.29 -27.33
C ALA A 583 -3.61 -8.63 -26.69
N LEU A 584 -3.10 -8.60 -25.46
CA LEU A 584 -2.81 -9.80 -24.68
C LEU A 584 -4.09 -10.64 -24.47
N LEU A 585 -5.17 -10.01 -24.00
CA LEU A 585 -6.44 -10.72 -23.79
C LEU A 585 -7.01 -11.26 -25.11
N ASN A 586 -6.92 -10.51 -26.21
CA ASN A 586 -7.34 -11.00 -27.52
C ASN A 586 -6.50 -12.19 -28.03
N ARG A 587 -5.21 -12.25 -27.71
CA ARG A 587 -4.39 -13.44 -27.96
C ARG A 587 -4.93 -14.66 -27.19
N LEU A 588 -5.32 -14.48 -25.93
CA LEU A 588 -5.94 -15.56 -25.14
C LEU A 588 -7.32 -15.95 -25.69
N ARG A 589 -8.15 -14.99 -26.12
CA ARG A 589 -9.46 -15.25 -26.76
C ARG A 589 -9.29 -16.07 -28.04
N ARG A 590 -8.33 -15.70 -28.91
CA ARG A 590 -7.97 -16.45 -30.12
C ARG A 590 -7.59 -17.89 -29.81
N ALA A 591 -6.74 -18.10 -28.80
CA ALA A 591 -6.33 -19.45 -28.40
C ALA A 591 -7.51 -20.33 -27.96
N ARG A 592 -8.58 -19.72 -27.42
CA ARG A 592 -9.83 -20.42 -27.06
C ARG A 592 -10.89 -20.47 -28.17
N GLY A 593 -10.64 -19.85 -29.32
CA GLY A 593 -11.64 -19.70 -30.38
C GLY A 593 -12.81 -18.77 -30.01
N VAL A 594 -12.61 -17.84 -29.07
CA VAL A 594 -13.59 -16.81 -28.68
C VAL A 594 -13.34 -15.54 -29.49
N ALA A 595 -14.41 -14.82 -29.84
CA ALA A 595 -14.31 -13.57 -30.60
C ALA A 595 -13.48 -12.52 -29.85
N GLU A 596 -12.66 -11.78 -30.60
CA GLU A 596 -11.93 -10.64 -30.06
C GLU A 596 -12.88 -9.53 -29.60
N ARG A 597 -12.40 -8.71 -28.68
CA ARG A 597 -13.12 -7.53 -28.21
C ARG A 597 -12.34 -6.28 -28.60
N GLU A 598 -13.08 -5.27 -29.06
CA GLU A 598 -12.53 -3.94 -29.22
C GLU A 598 -12.21 -3.34 -27.85
N ALA A 599 -11.26 -2.41 -27.88
CA ALA A 599 -10.81 -1.69 -26.71
C ALA A 599 -11.98 -0.80 -26.22
N THR A 600 -12.64 -1.18 -25.12
CA THR A 600 -13.76 -0.40 -24.57
C THR A 600 -13.26 0.97 -24.11
N VAL A 601 -13.82 2.04 -24.68
CA VAL A 601 -13.61 3.41 -24.22
C VAL A 601 -14.06 3.49 -22.76
N ALA A 602 -13.20 4.07 -21.91
CA ALA A 602 -13.45 4.21 -20.48
C ALA A 602 -14.82 4.86 -20.22
N GLY A 603 -15.63 4.26 -19.34
CA GLY A 603 -16.84 4.88 -18.82
C GLY A 603 -16.55 6.16 -18.03
N THR A 604 -17.59 6.74 -17.41
CA THR A 604 -17.45 7.89 -16.50
C THR A 604 -16.36 7.63 -15.44
N ASP A 605 -15.49 8.62 -15.18
CA ASP A 605 -14.38 8.49 -14.21
C ASP A 605 -14.95 8.03 -12.83
N PRO A 606 -14.50 6.88 -12.29
CA PRO A 606 -14.90 6.41 -10.97
C PRO A 606 -14.72 7.42 -9.83
N LEU A 607 -13.70 8.29 -9.91
CA LEU A 607 -13.48 9.35 -8.93
C LEU A 607 -14.56 10.43 -9.03
N ASP A 608 -15.01 10.72 -10.25
CA ASP A 608 -16.11 11.63 -10.51
C ASP A 608 -17.44 11.09 -9.95
N GLN A 609 -17.73 9.81 -10.16
CA GLN A 609 -18.89 9.15 -9.57
C GLN A 609 -18.85 9.14 -8.03
N LEU A 610 -17.66 8.97 -7.45
CA LEU A 610 -17.46 9.04 -6.00
C LEU A 610 -17.73 10.44 -5.47
N ALA A 611 -17.27 11.48 -6.15
CA ALA A 611 -17.54 12.86 -5.77
C ALA A 611 -19.05 13.17 -5.81
N ASP A 612 -19.76 12.75 -6.86
CA ASP A 612 -21.23 12.88 -6.94
C ASP A 612 -21.93 12.18 -5.77
N HIS A 613 -21.43 10.99 -5.39
CA HIS A 613 -21.96 10.22 -4.25
C HIS A 613 -21.77 10.95 -2.92
N LEU A 614 -20.60 11.55 -2.70
CA LEU A 614 -20.34 12.30 -1.47
C LEU A 614 -21.14 13.61 -1.41
N GLU A 615 -21.25 14.33 -2.52
CA GLU A 615 -22.06 15.56 -2.60
C GLU A 615 -23.53 15.33 -2.26
N LYS A 616 -24.06 14.14 -2.59
CA LYS A 616 -25.43 13.76 -2.27
C LYS A 616 -25.65 13.40 -0.79
N HIS A 617 -24.63 12.89 -0.11
CA HIS A 617 -24.79 12.20 1.18
C HIS A 617 -24.08 12.87 2.36
N LEU A 618 -23.24 13.86 2.11
CA LEU A 618 -22.55 14.65 3.13
C LEU A 618 -23.05 16.10 3.15
N ASP A 619 -23.14 16.67 4.35
CA ASP A 619 -23.30 18.10 4.57
C ASP A 619 -21.96 18.81 4.32
N LEU A 620 -21.64 19.00 3.03
CA LEU A 620 -20.37 19.58 2.60
C LEU A 620 -20.22 21.04 3.07
N GLU A 621 -21.31 21.82 3.12
CA GLU A 621 -21.26 23.21 3.56
C GLU A 621 -20.87 23.32 5.03
N ARG A 622 -21.38 22.42 5.88
CA ARG A 622 -20.94 22.32 7.28
C ARG A 622 -19.50 21.84 7.39
N ILE A 623 -19.06 20.90 6.56
CA ILE A 623 -17.65 20.47 6.51
C ILE A 623 -16.75 21.66 6.12
N PHE A 624 -17.09 22.42 5.10
CA PHE A 624 -16.34 23.61 4.69
C PHE A 624 -16.29 24.66 5.78
N THR A 625 -17.40 24.90 6.48
CA THR A 625 -17.46 25.79 7.64
C THR A 625 -16.52 25.33 8.76
N ILE A 626 -16.52 24.02 9.09
CA ILE A 626 -15.58 23.42 10.06
C ILE A 626 -14.12 23.68 9.66
N CYS A 627 -13.83 23.65 8.36
CA CYS A 627 -12.50 23.87 7.81
C CYS A 627 -12.14 25.36 7.61
N GLY A 628 -13.05 26.29 7.91
CA GLY A 628 -12.85 27.73 7.76
C GLY A 628 -13.00 28.26 6.33
N GLU A 629 -13.66 27.54 5.42
CA GLU A 629 -14.11 28.04 4.11
C GLU A 629 -15.41 28.86 4.28
N PRO A 630 -15.48 30.12 3.77
CA PRO A 630 -16.73 30.84 3.69
C PRO A 630 -17.68 30.12 2.74
N VAL A 631 -18.86 29.73 3.23
CA VAL A 631 -19.95 29.22 2.40
C VAL A 631 -20.29 30.27 1.35
N ALA A 632 -20.22 29.91 0.07
CA ALA A 632 -20.62 30.77 -1.03
C ALA A 632 -22.14 31.01 -0.97
N GLY A 633 -22.54 32.01 -0.17
CA GLY A 633 -23.94 32.30 0.11
C GLY A 633 -24.20 33.45 1.08
N CYS A 634 -23.19 34.20 1.51
CA CYS A 634 -23.34 35.41 2.34
C CYS A 634 -22.30 36.47 1.94
N LEU A 635 -22.32 36.86 0.66
CA LEU A 635 -21.85 38.19 0.24
C LEU A 635 -23.07 38.86 -0.36
N GLY A 636 -23.78 39.61 0.48
CA GLY A 636 -24.84 40.52 0.06
C GLY A 636 -24.30 41.75 -0.65
#